data_AF-A0A1X0A1S1-F1
#
_entry.id   AF-A0A1X0A1S1-F1
#
_cell.length_a   1.000
_cell.length_b   1.000
_cell.length_c   1.000
_cell.angle_alpha   90.00
_cell.angle_beta   90.00
_cell.angle_gamma   90.00
#
_symmetry.space_group_name_H-M   'P 1'
#
loop_
_entity.id
_entity.type
_entity.pdbx_description
1 polymer ?
#
loop_
_entity_poly.entity_id
_entity_poly.type
_entity_poly.pdbx_seq_one_letter_code
_entity_poly.pdbx_strand_id
1 'polypeptide(L)'
;MSFVSAASQAMMAAAGNLSGIGDGIRAASVLAAPSTTTIAPAAADEVSTAITTLFGTLAADFQALSTQTVAFHTSLVQTLLNNASTYAGAEAASASSLAAASATTLSQSAWHAVNEVAILTGASFAFSSDGQHGVQVGTAQAGSAPGGTAIAIGDGATAFAGQNGVAATLNGHAMASGPRSTAIGINGSAMAGGNSDLAFGFNGNATTAGPTSGNPANNLAIGIDAPATAGYGVKNVAVGIEGPATAGSIGSGGFGAGNVAFSYSGQAAAVNGNNNQAFALFGNAKAVAQNTSNSVATAVGGGYAVIEGGTNNVATVVGANSVASIPIGNHNHALVVGSGSEADAGGGDNNVAVVFGSGSTAQAGFPGNYDRAAAYFNNAHAYATGGDHLRDIKFGPTISMFAAQTAALQQTAFNTVNDAANLMGVNFAFSSNGVGIHFGSAGAISSSGGTAIALGANAYADAGTNAFAAAIGGGSPGYNPRAIAGPSATAIAINSDAEANGNSDTAVGINAQAYTKAGFGSNTAIALNRPAAIFGGSGNTAVAINGPATAGGYVNPAQTVGANNDMAISFYGQATAINGDSNTAIAAFGNSTAVAGVNAPNGVSHSTAFAMGGGDAEILAGTNSSATAVGNHSVATVQAGSTDNNHAYAIGATSVAKIQGGTGNIAVADGFGSEADAGGGDHNTAIVLGTQSSAKAGLAGGNDVAVAVFHDVHAAATGGSNLSDIRIDHLLATTLPPVNSIDFAFSSNGQGGLQYGTATAQSAAGGTAVAIGPWSRANSGTNGFAFAMGQSSDALTGPASVGLAVNGVAAPLGANDLAVAINGFAGTPQGGPVGMNNTAIAINNFPGAQVAGGNQNLALALLGPATVGGTSNVALSLNGQASATGGSSNVATAFFANSNAVVQNAGNSYATAMGGGDAEVLAGTNNFATAVGMNTVANVANPTGGANFNYNHAFAVGGGHAQVIVGNNNDATAIGGGSAAGVLIDGTENYTGGFNRATALGGGNAQVSVIADNTNNNTAYASGPGSNAKALFGVNNVAFVAGSGTVQSSFGNNNIGVALGTQNTVQTGGIGDHNVAFILGSGGSASAVSGNQNVAIVLGSRPTFFGTVLADAGYGNNDLAIGIRFIGGTMAQATGASNLTDIAFGPFHFRRP
;
A
#
# COMPACT_ATOMS: atom_id res chain seq x y z
N MET A 1 47.28 22.95 34.81
CA MET A 1 46.61 21.76 34.23
C MET A 1 46.65 21.90 32.72
N SER A 2 46.82 20.81 31.98
CA SER A 2 46.73 20.83 30.51
C SER A 2 45.32 21.19 30.04
N PHE A 3 45.20 21.83 28.87
CA PHE A 3 43.94 22.35 28.34
C PHE A 3 43.02 21.22 27.85
N VAL A 4 42.19 20.70 28.75
CA VAL A 4 41.02 19.91 28.37
C VAL A 4 39.95 20.88 27.86
N SER A 5 39.95 21.12 26.55
CA SER A 5 38.84 21.80 25.87
C SER A 5 37.72 20.79 25.63
N ALA A 6 36.51 21.07 26.12
CA ALA A 6 35.41 20.13 26.16
C ALA A 6 34.19 20.71 25.44
N ALA A 7 34.09 20.51 24.13
CA ALA A 7 32.97 20.97 23.31
C ALA A 7 31.66 20.27 23.73
N SER A 8 30.92 20.89 24.66
CA SER A 8 29.74 20.32 25.30
C SER A 8 28.64 19.98 24.29
N GLN A 9 28.43 20.82 23.29
CA GLN A 9 27.47 20.60 22.18
C GLN A 9 27.83 19.36 21.36
N ALA A 10 29.12 19.15 21.07
CA ALA A 10 29.58 17.98 20.30
C ALA A 10 29.38 16.66 21.08
N MET A 11 29.54 16.69 22.41
CA MET A 11 29.23 15.52 23.26
C MET A 11 27.73 15.24 23.36
N MET A 12 26.87 16.26 23.40
CA MET A 12 25.41 16.07 23.33
C MET A 12 24.97 15.48 21.99
N ALA A 13 25.51 15.98 20.86
CA ALA A 13 25.25 15.43 19.53
C ALA A 13 25.73 13.97 19.41
N ALA A 14 26.93 13.65 19.94
CA ALA A 14 27.44 12.29 19.99
C ALA A 14 26.56 11.35 20.83
N ALA A 15 26.04 11.81 21.96
CA ALA A 15 25.11 11.04 22.79
C ALA A 15 23.76 10.78 22.09
N GLY A 16 23.22 11.76 21.36
CA GLY A 16 22.02 11.60 20.55
C GLY A 16 22.21 10.57 19.42
N ASN A 17 23.31 10.68 18.68
CA ASN A 17 23.68 9.71 17.64
C ASN A 17 23.84 8.29 18.21
N LEU A 18 24.49 8.16 19.37
CA LEU A 18 24.65 6.88 20.07
C LEU A 18 23.30 6.29 20.48
N SER A 19 22.38 7.11 21.02
CA SER A 19 21.01 6.67 21.34
C SER A 19 20.29 6.07 20.13
N GLY A 20 20.33 6.75 18.98
CA GLY A 20 19.71 6.27 17.74
C GLY A 20 20.29 4.96 17.22
N ILE A 21 21.61 4.75 17.38
CA ILE A 21 22.27 3.47 17.05
C ILE A 21 21.77 2.36 17.98
N GLY A 22 21.65 2.63 19.29
CA GLY A 22 21.12 1.68 20.26
C GLY A 22 19.68 1.25 19.96
N ASP A 23 18.82 2.19 19.56
CA ASP A 23 17.44 1.89 19.18
C ASP A 23 17.35 1.09 17.87
N GLY A 24 18.20 1.38 16.88
CA GLY A 24 18.31 0.57 15.67
C GLY A 24 18.74 -0.88 15.94
N ILE A 25 19.74 -1.08 16.81
CA ILE A 25 20.19 -2.42 17.24
C ILE A 25 19.08 -3.15 18.01
N ARG A 26 18.37 -2.45 18.91
CA ARG A 26 17.24 -2.99 19.68
C ARG A 26 16.10 -3.46 18.77
N ALA A 27 15.73 -2.66 17.77
CA ALA A 27 14.71 -3.02 16.79
C ALA A 27 15.13 -4.24 15.94
N ALA A 28 16.37 -4.27 15.46
CA ALA A 28 16.89 -5.40 14.69
C ALA A 28 16.93 -6.71 15.51
N SER A 29 17.33 -6.63 16.78
CA SER A 29 17.38 -7.79 17.68
C SER A 29 15.99 -8.41 17.92
N VAL A 30 14.97 -7.56 18.15
CA VAL A 30 13.58 -8.00 18.33
C VAL A 30 13.02 -8.62 17.04
N LEU A 31 13.29 -8.02 15.87
CA LEU A 31 12.82 -8.55 14.58
C LEU A 31 13.49 -9.88 14.20
N ALA A 32 14.73 -10.12 14.64
CA ALA A 32 15.44 -11.38 14.43
C ALA A 32 15.02 -12.50 15.40
N ALA A 33 14.33 -12.19 16.50
CA ALA A 33 14.01 -13.18 17.55
C ALA A 33 13.14 -14.35 17.07
N PRO A 34 12.03 -14.16 16.31
CA PRO A 34 11.17 -15.28 15.91
C PRO A 34 11.89 -16.24 14.95
N SER A 35 12.50 -15.70 13.89
CA SER A 35 13.15 -16.49 12.82
C SER A 35 14.41 -17.24 13.27
N THR A 36 15.01 -16.86 14.40
CA THR A 36 16.17 -17.55 14.99
C THR A 36 15.81 -18.53 16.11
N THR A 37 14.69 -18.32 16.81
CA THR A 37 14.26 -19.20 17.93
C THR A 37 13.30 -20.32 17.49
N THR A 38 12.47 -20.11 16.47
CA THR A 38 11.47 -21.10 16.01
C THR A 38 11.88 -21.84 14.73
N ILE A 39 13.15 -22.23 14.63
CA ILE A 39 13.68 -23.02 13.51
C ILE A 39 13.06 -24.43 13.56
N ALA A 40 12.70 -24.99 12.39
CA ALA A 40 12.22 -26.38 12.28
C ALA A 40 13.39 -27.35 12.01
N PRO A 41 13.32 -28.62 12.45
CA PRO A 41 14.31 -29.63 12.09
C PRO A 41 14.23 -29.98 10.59
N ALA A 42 15.39 -30.05 9.93
CA ALA A 42 15.48 -30.24 8.47
C ALA A 42 15.00 -31.63 7.99
N ALA A 43 15.07 -32.63 8.87
CA ALA A 43 14.44 -33.94 8.73
C ALA A 43 13.99 -34.45 10.10
N ALA A 44 13.16 -35.50 10.13
CA ALA A 44 12.57 -36.05 11.35
C ALA A 44 13.53 -36.94 12.17
N ASP A 45 14.84 -36.77 12.01
CA ASP A 45 15.87 -37.54 12.72
C ASP A 45 16.37 -36.83 13.99
N GLU A 46 17.01 -37.60 14.85
CA GLU A 46 17.49 -37.17 16.16
C GLU A 46 18.62 -36.13 16.07
N VAL A 47 19.44 -36.17 15.01
CA VAL A 47 20.56 -35.24 14.80
C VAL A 47 20.05 -33.90 14.28
N SER A 48 19.14 -33.89 13.29
CA SER A 48 18.43 -32.68 12.85
C SER A 48 17.70 -32.01 14.02
N THR A 49 17.04 -32.81 14.86
CA THR A 49 16.33 -32.31 16.05
C THR A 49 17.30 -31.69 17.07
N ALA A 50 18.43 -32.34 17.35
CA ALA A 50 19.46 -31.82 18.24
C ALA A 50 20.13 -30.54 17.71
N ILE A 51 20.40 -30.45 16.41
CA ILE A 51 20.99 -29.27 15.76
C ILE A 51 20.02 -28.07 15.84
N THR A 52 18.74 -28.28 15.52
CA THR A 52 17.72 -27.24 15.66
C THR A 52 17.55 -26.80 17.12
N THR A 53 17.59 -27.73 18.07
CA THR A 53 17.56 -27.39 19.51
C THR A 53 18.76 -26.51 19.91
N LEU A 54 19.97 -26.85 19.47
CA LEU A 54 21.19 -26.08 19.73
C LEU A 54 21.08 -24.63 19.20
N PHE A 55 20.59 -24.44 17.98
CA PHE A 55 20.41 -23.09 17.42
C PHE A 55 19.32 -22.29 18.15
N GLY A 56 18.21 -22.92 18.54
CA GLY A 56 17.16 -22.29 19.33
C GLY A 56 17.67 -21.82 20.71
N THR A 57 18.49 -22.61 21.39
CA THR A 57 19.16 -22.21 22.64
C THR A 57 20.11 -21.04 22.43
N LEU A 58 20.98 -21.11 21.40
CA LEU A 58 21.94 -20.05 21.10
C LEU A 58 21.25 -18.71 20.77
N ALA A 59 20.09 -18.76 20.09
CA ALA A 59 19.26 -17.60 19.82
C ALA A 59 18.65 -16.99 21.10
N ALA A 60 18.19 -17.83 22.05
CA ALA A 60 17.69 -17.37 23.34
C ALA A 60 18.80 -16.70 24.18
N ASP A 61 20.00 -17.29 24.23
CA ASP A 61 21.16 -16.72 24.92
C ASP A 61 21.58 -15.36 24.31
N PHE A 62 21.52 -15.24 22.98
CA PHE A 62 21.77 -13.98 22.29
C PHE A 62 20.78 -12.88 22.68
N GLN A 63 19.47 -13.20 22.81
CA GLN A 63 18.46 -12.23 23.23
C GLN A 63 18.65 -11.78 24.70
N ALA A 64 19.07 -12.70 25.58
CA ALA A 64 19.42 -12.35 26.96
C ALA A 64 20.65 -11.40 27.02
N LEU A 65 21.70 -11.69 26.25
CA LEU A 65 22.89 -10.83 26.15
C LEU A 65 22.57 -9.48 25.50
N SER A 66 21.71 -9.45 24.49
CA SER A 66 21.22 -8.22 23.84
C SER A 66 20.50 -7.31 24.86
N THR A 67 19.63 -7.89 25.69
CA THR A 67 18.93 -7.18 26.77
C THR A 67 19.91 -6.56 27.78
N GLN A 68 20.94 -7.30 28.19
CA GLN A 68 21.98 -6.78 29.10
C GLN A 68 22.81 -5.67 28.46
N THR A 69 23.08 -5.78 27.15
CA THR A 69 23.82 -4.78 26.36
C THR A 69 23.04 -3.47 26.24
N VAL A 70 21.72 -3.53 26.04
CA VAL A 70 20.83 -2.34 26.02
C VAL A 70 20.89 -1.59 27.35
N ALA A 71 20.82 -2.28 28.49
CA ALA A 71 20.90 -1.64 29.80
C ALA A 71 22.24 -0.91 30.03
N PHE A 72 23.36 -1.51 29.61
CA PHE A 72 24.68 -0.85 29.63
C PHE A 72 24.72 0.38 28.70
N HIS A 73 24.19 0.24 27.48
CA HIS A 73 24.15 1.31 26.48
C HIS A 73 23.36 2.53 26.95
N THR A 74 22.18 2.34 27.56
CA THR A 74 21.39 3.44 28.15
C THR A 74 22.17 4.18 29.24
N SER A 75 22.86 3.45 30.12
CA SER A 75 23.70 4.04 31.17
C SER A 75 24.88 4.84 30.61
N LEU A 76 25.52 4.36 29.54
CA LEU A 76 26.58 5.06 28.82
C LEU A 76 26.09 6.37 28.19
N VAL A 77 24.94 6.36 27.51
CA VAL A 77 24.33 7.57 26.92
C VAL A 77 23.96 8.60 28.00
N GLN A 78 23.33 8.17 29.09
CA GLN A 78 22.99 9.04 30.22
C GLN A 78 24.25 9.66 30.87
N THR A 79 25.32 8.88 31.01
CA THR A 79 26.60 9.35 31.55
C THR A 79 27.23 10.42 30.64
N LEU A 80 27.17 10.24 29.32
CA LEU A 80 27.71 11.20 28.36
C LEU A 80 26.92 12.52 28.35
N LEU A 81 25.58 12.46 28.44
CA LEU A 81 24.71 13.64 28.57
C LEU A 81 24.97 14.41 29.88
N ASN A 82 25.08 13.70 31.00
CA ASN A 82 25.37 14.32 32.31
C ASN A 82 26.75 14.98 32.35
N ASN A 83 27.75 14.38 31.70
CA ASN A 83 29.07 15.00 31.55
C ASN A 83 29.01 16.27 30.70
N ALA A 84 28.30 16.22 29.55
CA ALA A 84 28.19 17.37 28.65
C ALA A 84 27.49 18.58 29.30
N SER A 85 26.40 18.35 30.03
CA SER A 85 25.69 19.41 30.77
C SER A 85 26.54 19.98 31.93
N THR A 86 27.35 19.13 32.58
CA THR A 86 28.29 19.57 33.62
C THR A 86 29.38 20.48 33.05
N TYR A 87 29.95 20.16 31.88
CA TYR A 87 30.91 21.03 31.19
C TYR A 87 30.27 22.36 30.76
N ALA A 88 29.08 22.34 30.15
CA ALA A 88 28.37 23.56 29.77
C ALA A 88 28.04 24.46 30.98
N GLY A 89 27.66 23.86 32.11
CA GLY A 89 27.45 24.59 33.36
C GLY A 89 28.73 25.25 33.92
N ALA A 90 29.88 24.57 33.80
CA ALA A 90 31.17 25.12 34.20
C ALA A 90 31.64 26.25 33.28
N GLU A 91 31.39 26.16 31.97
CA GLU A 91 31.65 27.25 31.01
C GLU A 91 30.77 28.46 31.31
N ALA A 92 29.46 28.26 31.54
CA ALA A 92 28.53 29.33 31.90
C ALA A 92 28.90 30.04 33.21
N ALA A 93 29.28 29.29 34.26
CA ALA A 93 29.74 29.85 35.53
C ALA A 93 31.07 30.62 35.40
N SER A 94 31.96 30.16 34.51
CA SER A 94 33.21 30.86 34.20
C SER A 94 32.93 32.17 33.45
N ALA A 95 32.03 32.15 32.47
CA ALA A 95 31.60 33.33 31.72
C ALA A 95 30.90 34.37 32.62
N SER A 96 30.01 33.96 33.52
CA SER A 96 29.37 34.88 34.48
C SER A 96 30.35 35.50 35.46
N SER A 97 31.37 34.74 35.89
CA SER A 97 32.45 35.25 36.75
C SER A 97 33.31 36.29 36.03
N LEU A 98 33.61 36.06 34.75
CA LEU A 98 34.34 37.01 33.91
C LEU A 98 33.51 38.28 33.61
N ALA A 99 32.21 38.14 33.38
CA ALA A 99 31.29 39.26 33.17
C ALA A 99 31.10 40.11 34.44
N ALA A 100 31.08 39.49 35.63
CA ALA A 100 31.06 40.22 36.90
C ALA A 100 32.36 41.02 37.09
N ALA A 101 33.52 40.42 36.78
CA ALA A 101 34.82 41.09 36.88
C ALA A 101 34.95 42.28 35.91
N SER A 102 34.49 42.13 34.66
CA SER A 102 34.48 43.24 33.69
C SER A 102 33.49 44.34 34.09
N ALA A 103 32.30 44.00 34.60
CA ALA A 103 31.33 44.98 35.11
C ALA A 103 31.88 45.81 36.27
N THR A 104 32.59 45.18 37.24
CA THR A 104 33.25 45.91 38.34
C THR A 104 34.45 46.76 37.90
N THR A 105 35.06 46.45 36.75
CA THR A 105 36.13 47.25 36.15
C THR A 105 35.54 48.47 35.42
N LEU A 106 34.49 48.24 34.62
CA LEU A 106 33.78 49.28 33.88
C LEU A 106 33.16 50.32 34.82
N SER A 107 32.53 49.89 35.92
CA SER A 107 31.91 50.82 36.87
C SER A 107 32.92 51.77 37.52
N GLN A 108 34.13 51.30 37.85
CA GLN A 108 35.20 52.16 38.37
C GLN A 108 35.67 53.18 37.32
N SER A 109 35.88 52.75 36.06
CA SER A 109 36.26 53.68 34.99
C SER A 109 35.17 54.74 34.70
N ALA A 110 33.89 54.36 34.76
CA ALA A 110 32.78 55.29 34.58
C ALA A 110 32.69 56.32 35.71
N TRP A 111 32.86 55.91 36.97
CA TRP A 111 32.86 56.82 38.12
C TRP A 111 33.98 57.86 38.06
N HIS A 112 35.17 57.49 37.57
CA HIS A 112 36.26 58.45 37.36
C HIS A 112 35.94 59.44 36.24
N ALA A 113 35.52 58.97 35.06
CA ALA A 113 35.22 59.83 33.91
C ALA A 113 34.08 60.82 34.16
N VAL A 114 33.00 60.38 34.83
CA VAL A 114 31.85 61.25 35.16
C VAL A 114 32.24 62.36 36.14
N ASN A 115 33.11 62.07 37.11
CA ASN A 115 33.51 63.03 38.14
C ASN A 115 34.38 64.17 37.54
N GLU A 116 35.32 63.86 36.64
CA GLU A 116 36.13 64.89 35.96
C GLU A 116 35.26 65.80 35.07
N VAL A 117 34.31 65.23 34.32
CA VAL A 117 33.41 66.00 33.43
C VAL A 117 32.44 66.89 34.23
N ALA A 118 31.89 66.40 35.34
CA ALA A 118 30.98 67.17 36.20
C ALA A 118 31.67 68.41 36.79
N ILE A 119 32.90 68.26 37.29
CA ILE A 119 33.70 69.36 37.87
C ILE A 119 34.09 70.39 36.79
N LEU A 120 34.40 69.94 35.57
CA LEU A 120 34.84 70.81 34.47
C LEU A 120 33.70 71.61 33.82
N THR A 121 32.46 71.11 33.87
CA THR A 121 31.31 71.70 33.13
C THR A 121 30.26 72.38 34.01
N GLY A 122 30.22 72.08 35.32
CA GLY A 122 29.23 72.65 36.24
C GLY A 122 27.79 72.17 36.01
N ALA A 123 27.58 71.16 35.17
CA ALA A 123 26.26 70.61 34.85
C ALA A 123 25.76 69.68 35.96
N SER A 124 24.61 70.02 36.57
CA SER A 124 23.92 69.14 37.52
C SER A 124 23.09 68.10 36.79
N PHE A 125 23.51 66.83 36.84
CA PHE A 125 22.72 65.70 36.35
C PHE A 125 21.75 65.22 37.44
N ALA A 126 20.45 65.24 37.15
CA ALA A 126 19.42 64.74 38.04
C ALA A 126 19.13 63.26 37.79
N PHE A 127 19.20 62.44 38.83
CA PHE A 127 18.83 61.03 38.79
C PHE A 127 17.50 60.83 39.53
N SER A 128 16.48 60.27 38.87
CA SER A 128 15.31 59.73 39.57
C SER A 128 15.61 58.32 40.08
N SER A 129 15.00 57.94 41.20
CA SER A 129 15.25 56.67 41.90
C SER A 129 14.00 55.81 42.08
N ASP A 130 12.94 56.08 41.31
CA ASP A 130 11.63 55.41 41.33
C ASP A 130 11.57 54.09 40.52
N GLY A 131 12.67 53.33 40.53
CA GLY A 131 12.69 51.86 40.50
C GLY A 131 12.05 51.06 39.34
N GLN A 132 11.47 51.69 38.31
CA GLN A 132 10.69 50.99 37.27
C GLN A 132 11.14 51.20 35.82
N HIS A 133 11.98 52.19 35.52
CA HIS A 133 12.49 52.41 34.16
C HIS A 133 14.01 52.64 34.16
N GLY A 134 14.68 51.98 33.21
CA GLY A 134 16.11 52.16 32.95
C GLY A 134 16.43 53.50 32.30
N VAL A 135 17.73 53.78 32.11
CA VAL A 135 18.24 55.04 31.55
C VAL A 135 17.66 55.30 30.17
N GLN A 136 16.74 56.27 30.05
CA GLN A 136 16.34 56.82 28.76
C GLN A 136 17.45 57.69 28.18
N VAL A 137 18.36 57.07 27.45
CA VAL A 137 19.07 57.76 26.37
C VAL A 137 18.04 57.99 25.25
N GLY A 138 17.67 59.24 25.02
CA GLY A 138 16.79 59.61 23.90
C GLY A 138 17.37 59.17 22.56
N THR A 139 16.51 59.01 21.54
CA THR A 139 16.81 58.38 20.23
C THR A 139 18.14 58.82 19.60
N ALA A 140 19.22 58.09 19.92
CA ALA A 140 20.57 58.36 19.45
C ALA A 140 20.74 57.78 18.03
N GLN A 141 20.13 58.43 17.04
CA GLN A 141 20.35 58.11 15.64
C GLN A 141 21.81 58.40 15.28
N ALA A 142 22.64 57.35 15.33
CA ALA A 142 24.03 57.39 14.91
C ALA A 142 24.12 57.60 13.39
N GLY A 143 23.99 58.86 12.95
CA GLY A 143 23.96 59.28 11.55
C GLY A 143 25.31 59.08 10.84
N SER A 144 25.64 57.83 10.54
CA SER A 144 26.86 57.45 9.83
C SER A 144 26.88 58.04 8.43
N ALA A 145 28.00 58.67 8.05
CA ALA A 145 28.27 59.03 6.66
C ALA A 145 28.27 57.77 5.75
N PRO A 146 28.10 57.91 4.43
CA PRO A 146 28.28 56.79 3.48
C PRO A 146 29.63 56.08 3.70
N GLY A 147 29.60 54.76 3.84
CA GLY A 147 30.73 53.89 4.18
C GLY A 147 31.11 53.84 5.67
N GLY A 148 30.38 54.55 6.55
CA GLY A 148 30.66 54.59 7.98
C GLY A 148 30.23 53.33 8.75
N THR A 149 30.76 53.16 9.96
CA THR A 149 30.40 52.08 10.87
C THR A 149 29.67 52.62 12.11
N ALA A 150 28.55 51.99 12.49
CA ALA A 150 27.77 52.32 13.67
C ALA A 150 27.78 51.15 14.65
N ILE A 151 28.06 51.43 15.93
CA ILE A 151 28.03 50.42 17.00
C ILE A 151 27.17 50.97 18.14
N ALA A 152 26.13 50.22 18.52
CA ALA A 152 25.27 50.54 19.67
C ALA A 152 25.37 49.45 20.74
N ILE A 153 25.38 49.83 22.02
CA ILE A 153 25.49 48.88 23.14
C ILE A 153 24.52 49.33 24.23
N GLY A 154 23.53 48.49 24.53
CA GLY A 154 22.51 48.74 25.55
C GLY A 154 21.13 48.29 25.10
N ASP A 155 20.29 47.89 26.06
CA ASP A 155 18.99 47.28 25.80
C ASP A 155 18.06 48.23 25.01
N GLY A 156 17.66 47.82 23.81
CA GLY A 156 16.85 48.60 22.88
C GLY A 156 17.61 49.59 21.99
N ALA A 157 18.94 49.71 22.12
CA ALA A 157 19.73 50.67 21.35
C ALA A 157 19.85 50.28 19.86
N THR A 158 19.62 51.24 18.95
CA THR A 158 19.58 50.99 17.50
C THR A 158 20.77 51.62 16.77
N ALA A 159 21.52 50.80 16.02
CA ALA A 159 22.69 51.22 15.27
C ALA A 159 22.32 51.42 13.79
N PHE A 160 22.51 52.63 13.25
CA PHE A 160 22.19 52.95 11.87
C PHE A 160 23.45 53.21 11.03
N ALA A 161 23.63 52.46 9.95
CA ALA A 161 24.71 52.65 8.99
C ALA A 161 24.19 53.16 7.63
N GLY A 162 24.84 54.21 7.13
CA GLY A 162 24.56 54.78 5.80
C GLY A 162 25.06 53.89 4.66
N GLN A 163 24.93 54.38 3.43
CA GLN A 163 25.21 53.61 2.20
C GLN A 163 26.55 52.85 2.27
N ASN A 164 26.51 51.53 2.09
CA ASN A 164 27.68 50.63 2.08
C ASN A 164 28.38 50.50 3.46
N GLY A 165 27.72 50.89 4.55
CA GLY A 165 28.27 50.89 5.91
C GLY A 165 28.04 49.59 6.69
N VAL A 166 28.60 49.53 7.90
CA VAL A 166 28.44 48.40 8.83
C VAL A 166 27.70 48.84 10.10
N ALA A 167 26.55 48.25 10.38
CA ALA A 167 25.84 48.43 11.65
C ALA A 167 26.08 47.23 12.57
N ALA A 168 26.41 47.46 13.84
CA ALA A 168 26.55 46.41 14.85
C ALA A 168 25.86 46.80 16.17
N THR A 169 25.28 45.82 16.88
CA THR A 169 24.61 46.07 18.15
C THR A 169 24.68 44.90 19.13
N LEU A 170 24.59 45.22 20.43
CA LEU A 170 24.37 44.29 21.53
C LEU A 170 23.10 44.68 22.28
N ASN A 171 22.12 43.77 22.27
CA ASN A 171 20.76 43.88 22.82
C ASN A 171 19.85 44.92 22.11
N GLY A 172 19.97 45.05 20.78
CA GLY A 172 19.19 46.02 20.01
C GLY A 172 19.11 45.71 18.51
N HIS A 173 18.78 46.71 17.68
CA HIS A 173 18.65 46.52 16.22
C HIS A 173 19.81 47.15 15.44
N ALA A 174 20.47 46.38 14.58
CA ALA A 174 21.49 46.86 13.65
C ALA A 174 20.86 47.04 12.27
N MET A 175 20.87 48.27 11.74
CA MET A 175 20.20 48.64 10.50
C MET A 175 21.19 49.32 9.54
N ALA A 176 21.64 48.60 8.52
CA ALA A 176 22.54 49.09 7.48
C ALA A 176 21.79 49.24 6.15
N SER A 177 22.27 50.14 5.28
CA SER A 177 21.59 50.46 4.02
C SER A 177 22.58 50.74 2.88
N GLY A 178 22.09 50.73 1.64
CA GLY A 178 22.89 50.88 0.42
C GLY A 178 23.65 49.61 0.03
N PRO A 179 24.22 49.56 -1.19
CA PRO A 179 24.83 48.34 -1.71
C PRO A 179 26.06 47.89 -0.92
N ARG A 180 26.17 46.57 -0.71
CA ARG A 180 27.24 45.92 0.07
C ARG A 180 27.26 46.36 1.54
N SER A 181 26.07 46.66 2.08
CA SER A 181 25.90 46.98 3.49
C SER A 181 26.03 45.72 4.37
N THR A 182 26.40 45.90 5.64
CA THR A 182 26.54 44.78 6.59
C THR A 182 25.84 45.10 7.91
N ALA A 183 25.05 44.18 8.43
CA ALA A 183 24.40 44.29 9.73
C ALA A 183 24.78 43.12 10.65
N ILE A 184 25.08 43.41 11.92
CA ILE A 184 25.47 42.41 12.93
C ILE A 184 24.68 42.66 14.22
N GLY A 185 23.76 41.75 14.55
CA GLY A 185 22.89 41.84 15.72
C GLY A 185 23.14 40.72 16.72
N ILE A 186 23.30 41.05 18.00
CA ILE A 186 23.36 40.10 19.11
C ILE A 186 22.21 40.42 20.07
N ASN A 187 21.36 39.44 20.36
CA ASN A 187 20.08 39.59 21.09
C ASN A 187 19.16 40.66 20.46
N GLY A 188 19.12 40.73 19.12
CA GLY A 188 18.25 41.64 18.38
C GLY A 188 18.61 41.69 16.88
N SER A 189 17.71 42.24 16.07
CA SER A 189 17.70 41.98 14.63
C SER A 189 18.80 42.69 13.85
N ALA A 190 19.35 42.01 12.85
CA ALA A 190 20.33 42.51 11.89
C ALA A 190 19.66 42.72 10.52
N MET A 191 19.50 43.97 10.12
CA MET A 191 18.79 44.36 8.90
C MET A 191 19.75 45.10 7.95
N ALA A 192 20.04 44.53 6.79
CA ALA A 192 20.80 45.17 5.71
C ALA A 192 19.89 45.41 4.50
N GLY A 193 20.11 46.48 3.71
CA GLY A 193 19.18 46.88 2.65
C GLY A 193 19.78 47.61 1.45
N GLY A 194 19.99 46.87 0.36
CA GLY A 194 20.77 47.26 -0.80
C GLY A 194 21.16 46.06 -1.70
N ASN A 195 22.07 46.28 -2.65
CA ASN A 195 22.57 45.21 -3.52
C ASN A 195 23.78 44.50 -2.91
N SER A 196 23.70 43.18 -2.78
CA SER A 196 24.78 42.27 -2.36
C SER A 196 25.22 42.47 -0.91
N ASP A 197 24.24 42.44 -0.02
CA ASP A 197 24.38 42.70 1.42
C ASP A 197 24.67 41.45 2.26
N LEU A 198 25.07 41.69 3.52
CA LEU A 198 25.40 40.67 4.51
C LEU A 198 24.73 40.94 5.87
N ALA A 199 23.90 40.01 6.36
CA ALA A 199 23.29 40.10 7.69
C ALA A 199 23.71 38.93 8.57
N PHE A 200 24.18 39.22 9.79
CA PHE A 200 24.50 38.26 10.84
C PHE A 200 23.64 38.51 12.09
N GLY A 201 22.83 37.53 12.48
CA GLY A 201 21.98 37.61 13.66
C GLY A 201 22.29 36.48 14.65
N PHE A 202 22.51 36.82 15.91
CA PHE A 202 22.62 35.90 17.03
C PHE A 202 21.47 36.21 17.99
N ASN A 203 20.57 35.25 18.26
CA ASN A 203 19.35 35.47 19.05
C ASN A 203 18.49 36.65 18.53
N GLY A 204 18.54 36.92 17.22
CA GLY A 204 17.87 38.03 16.56
C GLY A 204 17.85 37.86 15.04
N ASN A 205 16.76 38.26 14.39
CA ASN A 205 16.49 37.95 12.98
C ASN A 205 17.53 38.58 12.03
N ALA A 206 18.14 37.79 11.15
CA ALA A 206 19.08 38.25 10.13
C ALA A 206 18.35 38.45 8.78
N THR A 207 18.15 39.69 8.35
CA THR A 207 17.41 40.03 7.13
C THR A 207 18.24 40.87 6.16
N THR A 208 18.31 40.49 4.89
CA THR A 208 18.81 41.35 3.80
C THR A 208 17.67 41.67 2.82
N ALA A 209 17.40 42.95 2.55
CA ALA A 209 16.31 43.41 1.70
C ALA A 209 16.82 44.24 0.51
N GLY A 210 17.01 43.61 -0.64
CA GLY A 210 17.44 44.30 -1.86
C GLY A 210 16.41 45.28 -2.45
N PRO A 211 16.87 46.23 -3.30
CA PRO A 211 16.03 47.26 -3.90
C PRO A 211 15.08 46.69 -4.97
N THR A 212 13.96 47.37 -5.17
CA THR A 212 12.88 47.00 -6.11
C THR A 212 13.22 47.16 -7.61
N SER A 213 14.50 47.26 -7.98
CA SER A 213 14.95 47.73 -9.29
C SER A 213 16.00 46.82 -9.96
N GLY A 214 15.61 45.58 -10.28
CA GLY A 214 16.00 44.86 -11.50
C GLY A 214 17.49 44.53 -11.77
N ASN A 215 18.42 44.78 -10.84
CA ASN A 215 19.86 44.57 -11.03
C ASN A 215 20.32 43.30 -10.26
N PRO A 216 21.22 42.45 -10.80
CA PRO A 216 21.60 41.20 -10.14
C PRO A 216 22.42 41.45 -8.87
N ALA A 217 21.80 41.15 -7.72
CA ALA A 217 22.42 41.19 -6.39
C ALA A 217 22.63 39.78 -5.81
N ASN A 218 23.69 39.63 -5.00
CA ASN A 218 24.05 38.38 -4.33
C ASN A 218 24.03 38.58 -2.80
N ASN A 219 22.88 38.33 -2.17
CA ASN A 219 22.66 38.64 -0.75
C ASN A 219 22.89 37.42 0.14
N LEU A 220 23.45 37.62 1.35
CA LEU A 220 23.72 36.56 2.33
C LEU A 220 23.16 36.91 3.72
N ALA A 221 22.24 36.09 4.23
CA ALA A 221 21.73 36.18 5.60
C ALA A 221 22.14 34.94 6.41
N ILE A 222 22.69 35.15 7.61
CA ILE A 222 23.13 34.10 8.53
C ILE A 222 22.53 34.36 9.91
N GLY A 223 21.65 33.47 10.35
CA GLY A 223 20.99 33.49 11.66
C GLY A 223 21.45 32.33 12.54
N ILE A 224 21.69 32.60 13.83
CA ILE A 224 22.09 31.65 14.86
C ILE A 224 21.12 31.80 16.03
N ASP A 225 20.40 30.73 16.37
CA ASP A 225 19.22 30.72 17.26
C ASP A 225 18.19 31.80 16.84
N ALA A 226 18.05 32.01 15.53
CA ALA A 226 17.22 33.05 14.93
C ALA A 226 16.95 32.81 13.43
N PRO A 227 15.85 33.36 12.87
CA PRO A 227 15.60 33.29 11.43
C PRO A 227 16.67 34.00 10.58
N ALA A 228 16.88 33.49 9.37
CA ALA A 228 17.70 34.08 8.32
C ALA A 228 16.87 34.31 7.05
N THR A 229 16.76 35.54 6.57
CA THR A 229 15.96 35.89 5.38
C THR A 229 16.78 36.69 4.37
N ALA A 230 17.10 36.09 3.22
CA ALA A 230 17.81 36.73 2.12
C ALA A 230 16.87 37.01 0.94
N GLY A 231 16.44 38.25 0.77
CA GLY A 231 15.46 38.64 -0.25
C GLY A 231 16.00 39.53 -1.38
N TYR A 232 15.25 39.55 -2.48
CA TYR A 232 15.30 40.52 -3.59
C TYR A 232 16.54 40.49 -4.50
N GLY A 233 17.49 39.57 -4.30
CA GLY A 233 18.62 39.34 -5.22
C GLY A 233 18.35 38.33 -6.34
N VAL A 234 19.36 38.10 -7.19
CA VAL A 234 19.38 37.06 -8.25
C VAL A 234 20.08 35.77 -7.77
N LYS A 235 20.94 35.86 -6.75
CA LYS A 235 21.38 34.69 -5.97
C LYS A 235 21.36 35.01 -4.49
N ASN A 236 20.28 34.65 -3.82
CA ASN A 236 20.14 34.84 -2.38
C ASN A 236 20.61 33.59 -1.65
N VAL A 237 21.34 33.76 -0.55
CA VAL A 237 21.80 32.67 0.32
C VAL A 237 21.31 32.92 1.74
N ALA A 238 20.59 31.97 2.32
CA ALA A 238 20.13 32.03 3.71
C ALA A 238 20.64 30.81 4.48
N VAL A 239 21.23 31.04 5.66
CA VAL A 239 21.79 30.00 6.53
C VAL A 239 21.22 30.17 7.93
N GLY A 240 20.42 29.21 8.39
CA GLY A 240 19.81 29.17 9.72
C GLY A 240 20.46 28.07 10.57
N ILE A 241 21.28 28.46 11.53
CA ILE A 241 21.79 27.56 12.56
C ILE A 241 20.79 27.62 13.71
N GLU A 242 20.12 26.50 13.96
CA GLU A 242 19.01 26.34 14.93
C GLU A 242 17.74 27.17 14.64
N GLY A 243 17.78 28.14 13.71
CA GLY A 243 16.63 28.85 13.15
C GLY A 243 16.29 28.51 11.69
N PRO A 244 15.13 28.98 11.17
CA PRO A 244 14.71 28.78 9.78
C PRO A 244 15.44 29.72 8.80
N ALA A 245 15.58 29.29 7.55
CA ALA A 245 16.28 29.99 6.48
C ALA A 245 15.41 30.16 5.22
N THR A 246 15.26 31.39 4.74
CA THR A 246 14.47 31.73 3.56
C THR A 246 15.28 32.57 2.57
N ALA A 247 15.47 32.08 1.35
CA ALA A 247 16.15 32.80 0.27
C ALA A 247 15.17 32.99 -0.90
N GLY A 248 15.03 34.21 -1.45
CA GLY A 248 14.03 34.42 -2.49
C GLY A 248 14.11 35.70 -3.32
N SER A 249 13.64 35.59 -4.56
CA SER A 249 13.54 36.69 -5.53
C SER A 249 12.10 37.23 -5.65
N ILE A 250 11.91 38.39 -6.30
CA ILE A 250 10.60 38.88 -6.75
C ILE A 250 10.57 39.05 -8.27
N GLY A 251 9.50 38.56 -8.90
CA GLY A 251 9.23 38.71 -10.33
C GLY A 251 8.74 37.40 -10.95
N SER A 252 7.47 37.35 -11.36
CA SER A 252 6.85 36.22 -12.06
C SER A 252 7.23 36.15 -13.55
N GLY A 253 8.47 36.55 -13.89
CA GLY A 253 9.02 36.58 -15.24
C GLY A 253 10.49 36.17 -15.19
N GLY A 254 10.80 34.97 -15.68
CA GLY A 254 12.04 34.29 -15.35
C GLY A 254 13.29 34.81 -16.07
N PHE A 255 14.28 35.22 -15.29
CA PHE A 255 15.70 34.97 -15.59
C PHE A 255 16.31 34.26 -14.37
N GLY A 256 17.22 33.29 -14.61
CA GLY A 256 17.54 32.24 -13.63
C GLY A 256 18.06 32.76 -12.28
N ALA A 257 17.44 32.30 -11.20
CA ALA A 257 17.73 32.72 -9.84
C ALA A 257 18.25 31.55 -9.01
N GLY A 258 19.57 31.46 -8.85
CA GLY A 258 20.20 30.36 -8.12
C GLY A 258 20.19 30.61 -6.61
N ASN A 259 19.02 30.55 -5.98
CA ASN A 259 18.88 30.77 -4.53
C ASN A 259 19.25 29.50 -3.75
N VAL A 260 19.85 29.68 -2.58
CA VAL A 260 20.29 28.59 -1.69
C VAL A 260 19.77 28.85 -0.27
N ALA A 261 19.01 27.91 0.28
CA ALA A 261 18.59 27.93 1.68
C ALA A 261 19.14 26.72 2.43
N PHE A 262 19.71 26.95 3.61
CA PHE A 262 20.28 25.92 4.48
C PHE A 262 19.76 26.09 5.91
N SER A 263 19.24 25.02 6.54
CA SER A 263 18.91 25.04 7.99
C SER A 263 19.42 23.79 8.71
N TYR A 264 19.97 23.98 9.91
CA TYR A 264 20.60 22.93 10.72
C TYR A 264 19.65 22.20 11.70
N SER A 265 18.46 22.73 11.96
CA SER A 265 17.40 22.03 12.71
C SER A 265 15.98 22.57 12.45
N GLY A 266 15.73 23.12 11.26
CA GLY A 266 14.48 23.81 10.92
C GLY A 266 14.19 23.84 9.42
N GLN A 267 13.37 24.80 8.99
CA GLN A 267 12.95 24.92 7.58
C GLN A 267 13.98 25.69 6.74
N ALA A 268 14.27 25.18 5.55
CA ALA A 268 15.00 25.84 4.47
C ALA A 268 14.07 26.05 3.26
N ALA A 269 13.89 27.30 2.80
CA ALA A 269 13.01 27.65 1.68
C ALA A 269 13.74 28.50 0.63
N ALA A 270 13.78 28.03 -0.62
CA ALA A 270 14.40 28.70 -1.77
C ALA A 270 13.32 29.04 -2.82
N VAL A 271 12.83 30.28 -2.84
CA VAL A 271 11.57 30.65 -3.50
C VAL A 271 11.77 31.57 -4.72
N ASN A 272 10.96 31.35 -5.76
CA ASN A 272 10.92 32.08 -7.03
C ASN A 272 12.19 32.00 -7.90
N GLY A 273 12.01 31.45 -9.11
CA GLY A 273 13.02 31.43 -10.18
C GLY A 273 13.76 30.09 -10.29
N ASN A 274 14.22 29.77 -11.51
CA ASN A 274 14.84 28.48 -11.83
C ASN A 274 16.23 28.30 -11.20
N ASN A 275 16.60 27.04 -10.92
CA ASN A 275 17.86 26.58 -10.33
C ASN A 275 18.01 26.79 -8.80
N ASN A 276 16.91 26.67 -8.04
CA ASN A 276 16.91 26.80 -6.58
C ASN A 276 17.42 25.54 -5.86
N GLN A 277 17.99 25.74 -4.65
CA GLN A 277 18.50 24.68 -3.78
C GLN A 277 18.03 24.89 -2.34
N ALA A 278 17.35 23.90 -1.76
CA ALA A 278 16.93 23.92 -0.35
C ALA A 278 17.47 22.68 0.38
N PHE A 279 18.15 22.89 1.51
CA PHE A 279 18.81 21.83 2.27
C PHE A 279 18.51 21.96 3.77
N ALA A 280 17.92 20.93 4.37
CA ALA A 280 17.59 20.92 5.80
C ALA A 280 18.11 19.64 6.48
N LEU A 281 18.70 19.79 7.66
CA LEU A 281 19.20 18.68 8.47
C LEU A 281 18.57 18.73 9.86
N PHE A 282 18.35 17.54 10.45
CA PHE A 282 18.02 17.30 11.85
C PHE A 282 16.78 18.05 12.39
N GLY A 283 16.34 17.74 13.61
CA GLY A 283 15.14 18.35 14.20
C GLY A 283 13.91 18.25 13.28
N ASN A 284 13.26 19.39 12.99
CA ASN A 284 12.14 19.49 12.04
C ASN A 284 12.60 19.91 10.63
N ALA A 285 13.59 19.21 10.08
CA ALA A 285 14.16 19.47 8.76
C ALA A 285 13.12 19.46 7.61
N LYS A 286 12.85 20.65 7.05
CA LYS A 286 11.93 20.82 5.92
C LYS A 286 12.60 21.64 4.81
N ALA A 287 12.79 21.06 3.63
CA ALA A 287 13.31 21.74 2.44
C ALA A 287 12.18 22.05 1.44
N VAL A 288 12.13 23.30 0.94
CA VAL A 288 11.09 23.77 0.01
C VAL A 288 11.68 24.59 -1.14
N ALA A 289 11.26 24.32 -2.38
CA ALA A 289 11.46 25.23 -3.51
C ALA A 289 10.14 25.51 -4.24
N GLN A 290 9.96 26.74 -4.75
CA GLN A 290 8.66 27.21 -5.27
C GLN A 290 8.73 27.82 -6.68
N ASN A 291 7.88 27.33 -7.59
CA ASN A 291 7.73 27.80 -8.99
C ASN A 291 9.03 27.73 -9.83
N THR A 292 9.58 26.54 -10.06
CA THR A 292 10.94 26.38 -10.62
C THR A 292 11.18 25.14 -11.50
N SER A 293 11.97 25.27 -12.56
CA SER A 293 12.68 24.14 -13.19
C SER A 293 14.14 24.06 -12.75
N ASN A 294 14.74 22.86 -12.86
CA ASN A 294 16.14 22.55 -12.54
C ASN A 294 16.54 22.75 -11.06
N SER A 295 15.62 22.51 -10.13
CA SER A 295 15.81 22.74 -8.68
C SER A 295 15.96 21.46 -7.87
N VAL A 296 16.53 21.60 -6.66
CA VAL A 296 16.80 20.49 -5.73
C VAL A 296 16.30 20.82 -4.33
N ALA A 297 15.60 19.88 -3.70
CA ALA A 297 15.20 19.95 -2.29
C ALA A 297 15.62 18.66 -1.56
N THR A 298 16.33 18.80 -0.44
CA THR A 298 16.81 17.66 0.34
C THR A 298 16.61 17.87 1.84
N ALA A 299 16.02 16.87 2.51
CA ALA A 299 15.92 16.83 3.97
C ALA A 299 16.56 15.57 4.55
N VAL A 300 17.16 15.68 5.73
CA VAL A 300 17.77 14.57 6.46
C VAL A 300 17.34 14.63 7.92
N GLY A 301 16.84 13.53 8.49
CA GLY A 301 16.55 13.42 9.92
C GLY A 301 15.24 14.03 10.41
N GLY A 302 14.67 15.00 9.71
CA GLY A 302 13.39 15.67 10.06
C GLY A 302 12.26 15.63 9.02
N GLY A 303 12.53 15.20 7.77
CA GLY A 303 11.54 14.41 7.04
C GLY A 303 10.75 15.00 5.86
N TYR A 304 10.96 16.24 5.39
CA TYR A 304 10.19 16.75 4.23
C TYR A 304 11.02 17.48 3.18
N ALA A 305 10.89 17.09 1.90
CA ALA A 305 11.43 17.82 0.75
C ALA A 305 10.35 18.01 -0.32
N VAL A 306 10.06 19.27 -0.69
CA VAL A 306 8.98 19.63 -1.63
C VAL A 306 9.47 20.60 -2.69
N ILE A 307 9.10 20.37 -3.95
CA ILE A 307 9.27 21.32 -5.05
C ILE A 307 7.92 21.57 -5.71
N GLU A 308 7.43 22.80 -5.65
CA GLU A 308 6.09 23.19 -6.15
C GLU A 308 6.07 23.34 -7.69
N GLY A 309 6.31 22.23 -8.38
CA GLY A 309 6.15 22.07 -9.82
C GLY A 309 7.29 22.62 -10.69
N GLY A 310 7.40 22.05 -11.89
CA GLY A 310 8.35 22.42 -12.93
C GLY A 310 9.01 21.20 -13.58
N THR A 311 9.98 21.42 -14.45
CA THR A 311 10.68 20.33 -15.18
C THR A 311 12.09 20.08 -14.64
N ASN A 312 12.54 18.82 -14.72
CA ASN A 312 13.90 18.40 -14.36
C ASN A 312 14.27 18.73 -12.90
N ASN A 313 13.35 18.46 -11.96
CA ASN A 313 13.51 18.72 -10.53
C ASN A 313 13.82 17.43 -9.74
N VAL A 314 14.50 17.56 -8.59
CA VAL A 314 14.89 16.42 -7.74
C VAL A 314 14.56 16.67 -6.26
N ALA A 315 13.78 15.77 -5.66
CA ALA A 315 13.42 15.78 -4.24
C ALA A 315 13.97 14.53 -3.54
N THR A 316 14.64 14.69 -2.41
CA THR A 316 15.28 13.58 -1.67
C THR A 316 15.02 13.69 -0.17
N VAL A 317 14.62 12.59 0.49
CA VAL A 317 14.62 12.52 1.96
C VAL A 317 15.26 11.24 2.48
N VAL A 318 16.08 11.40 3.53
CA VAL A 318 16.62 10.30 4.34
C VAL A 318 16.07 10.45 5.75
N GLY A 319 15.58 9.34 6.34
CA GLY A 319 14.75 9.40 7.54
C GLY A 319 15.34 10.10 8.76
N ALA A 320 14.50 10.54 9.69
CA ALA A 320 13.04 10.32 9.77
C ALA A 320 12.24 11.58 9.36
N ASN A 321 10.93 11.59 9.08
CA ASN A 321 9.99 10.49 8.82
C ASN A 321 9.48 10.49 7.35
N SER A 322 10.09 11.30 6.49
CA SER A 322 10.19 11.18 5.02
C SER A 322 8.95 11.27 4.11
N VAL A 323 8.80 12.43 3.47
CA VAL A 323 8.09 12.62 2.18
C VAL A 323 8.95 13.45 1.21
N ALA A 324 9.17 12.94 -0.01
CA ALA A 324 9.77 13.66 -1.13
C ALA A 324 8.73 13.84 -2.25
N SER A 325 8.28 15.07 -2.54
CA SER A 325 7.19 15.33 -3.51
C SER A 325 7.53 16.41 -4.54
N ILE A 326 7.18 16.14 -5.79
CA ILE A 326 7.22 17.05 -6.94
C ILE A 326 5.89 16.90 -7.72
N PRO A 327 4.85 17.71 -7.45
CA PRO A 327 3.49 17.39 -7.89
C PRO A 327 3.23 17.41 -9.41
N ILE A 328 3.93 18.26 -10.17
CA ILE A 328 3.68 18.48 -11.61
C ILE A 328 4.94 18.77 -12.43
N GLY A 329 4.95 18.28 -13.67
CA GLY A 329 5.95 18.52 -14.71
C GLY A 329 6.67 17.24 -15.15
N ASN A 330 7.49 17.37 -16.20
CA ASN A 330 8.16 16.25 -16.86
C ASN A 330 9.61 16.07 -16.38
N HIS A 331 10.10 14.82 -16.42
CA HIS A 331 11.47 14.42 -16.04
C HIS A 331 11.81 14.70 -14.56
N ASN A 332 10.86 14.53 -13.65
CA ASN A 332 11.04 14.76 -12.21
C ASN A 332 11.42 13.47 -11.46
N HIS A 333 12.24 13.60 -10.40
CA HIS A 333 12.75 12.46 -9.64
C HIS A 333 12.57 12.61 -8.11
N ALA A 334 11.86 11.66 -7.50
CA ALA A 334 11.66 11.57 -6.06
C ALA A 334 12.36 10.33 -5.46
N LEU A 335 13.08 10.51 -4.34
CA LEU A 335 13.85 9.45 -3.69
C LEU A 335 13.68 9.48 -2.16
N VAL A 336 13.38 8.33 -1.56
CA VAL A 336 13.34 8.18 -0.09
C VAL A 336 14.03 6.91 0.42
N VAL A 337 14.67 7.03 1.59
CA VAL A 337 15.30 5.90 2.30
C VAL A 337 14.92 5.90 3.80
N GLY A 338 14.34 4.78 4.25
CA GLY A 338 14.28 4.32 5.65
C GLY A 338 13.77 5.30 6.72
N SER A 339 12.55 5.07 7.21
CA SER A 339 11.75 5.89 8.14
C SER A 339 11.15 7.14 7.50
N GLY A 340 9.85 7.26 7.23
CA GLY A 340 8.73 6.29 7.19
C GLY A 340 8.05 6.23 5.80
N SER A 341 8.28 7.24 4.95
CA SER A 341 8.59 7.09 3.52
C SER A 341 7.47 7.11 2.47
N GLU A 342 7.36 8.24 1.78
CA GLU A 342 6.66 8.42 0.50
C GLU A 342 7.52 9.18 -0.52
N ALA A 343 7.62 8.68 -1.76
CA ALA A 343 8.29 9.34 -2.87
C ALA A 343 7.30 9.56 -4.03
N ASP A 344 7.03 10.82 -4.37
CA ASP A 344 6.04 11.27 -5.35
C ASP A 344 6.68 12.16 -6.43
N ALA A 345 6.56 11.72 -7.68
CA ALA A 345 6.90 12.51 -8.86
C ALA A 345 5.69 12.50 -9.82
N GLY A 346 4.79 13.47 -9.64
CA GLY A 346 3.38 13.40 -10.07
C GLY A 346 3.09 13.46 -11.58
N GLY A 347 2.30 14.45 -12.00
CA GLY A 347 1.73 14.51 -13.36
C GLY A 347 2.69 15.09 -14.40
N GLY A 348 2.90 14.37 -15.51
CA GLY A 348 3.85 14.69 -16.58
C GLY A 348 4.50 13.43 -17.16
N ASP A 349 5.31 13.57 -18.21
CA ASP A 349 6.01 12.43 -18.82
C ASP A 349 7.42 12.20 -18.22
N ASN A 350 7.84 10.92 -18.19
CA ASN A 350 9.18 10.45 -17.76
C ASN A 350 9.54 10.70 -16.28
N ASN A 351 8.55 10.66 -15.39
CA ASN A 351 8.76 10.83 -13.95
C ASN A 351 9.21 9.52 -13.26
N VAL A 352 9.97 9.66 -12.17
CA VAL A 352 10.60 8.53 -11.46
C VAL A 352 10.47 8.67 -9.95
N ALA A 353 10.02 7.62 -9.27
CA ALA A 353 9.97 7.52 -7.82
C ALA A 353 10.62 6.23 -7.30
N VAL A 354 11.41 6.32 -6.22
CA VAL A 354 12.09 5.16 -5.63
C VAL A 354 12.10 5.22 -4.09
N VAL A 355 11.79 4.09 -3.44
CA VAL A 355 11.87 3.93 -1.96
C VAL A 355 12.62 2.67 -1.52
N PHE A 356 13.40 2.78 -0.44
CA PHE A 356 14.09 1.67 0.21
C PHE A 356 13.81 1.60 1.72
N GLY A 357 13.12 0.54 2.17
CA GLY A 357 12.94 0.21 3.59
C GLY A 357 12.02 1.15 4.39
N SER A 358 11.53 0.62 5.53
CA SER A 358 10.31 1.04 6.26
C SER A 358 9.96 2.53 6.23
N GLY A 359 9.12 2.98 5.32
CA GLY A 359 8.77 2.32 4.06
C GLY A 359 7.34 1.80 3.93
N SER A 360 6.78 1.78 2.72
CA SER A 360 7.37 2.26 1.44
C SER A 360 6.28 2.51 0.40
N THR A 361 6.16 3.74 -0.09
CA THR A 361 5.34 4.06 -1.27
C THR A 361 6.13 4.88 -2.29
N ALA A 362 6.30 4.36 -3.50
CA ALA A 362 6.83 5.08 -4.66
C ALA A 362 5.73 5.31 -5.70
N GLN A 363 5.50 6.54 -6.15
CA GLN A 363 4.46 6.91 -7.12
C GLN A 363 4.98 7.82 -8.25
N ALA A 364 4.63 7.48 -9.50
CA ALA A 364 4.88 8.35 -10.66
C ALA A 364 3.77 8.24 -11.73
N GLY A 365 3.43 9.36 -12.39
CA GLY A 365 2.62 9.41 -13.62
C GLY A 365 1.10 9.54 -13.42
N PHE A 366 0.60 10.69 -12.97
CA PHE A 366 -0.85 10.97 -12.96
C PHE A 366 -1.18 12.38 -13.53
N PRO A 367 -1.54 12.51 -14.81
CA PRO A 367 -1.35 11.56 -15.93
C PRO A 367 0.06 11.68 -16.55
N GLY A 368 0.52 10.65 -17.27
CA GLY A 368 1.85 10.63 -17.90
C GLY A 368 2.09 9.44 -18.84
N ASN A 369 3.28 9.42 -19.47
CA ASN A 369 3.84 8.29 -20.19
C ASN A 369 5.30 8.04 -19.76
N TYR A 370 5.74 6.78 -19.86
CA TYR A 370 7.11 6.30 -19.57
C TYR A 370 7.57 6.41 -18.10
N ASP A 371 6.63 6.61 -17.18
CA ASP A 371 6.86 6.77 -15.75
C ASP A 371 7.33 5.47 -15.06
N ARG A 372 8.05 5.59 -13.94
CA ARG A 372 8.63 4.44 -13.23
C ARG A 372 8.57 4.59 -11.71
N ALA A 373 8.11 3.55 -11.02
CA ALA A 373 8.17 3.43 -9.57
C ALA A 373 8.88 2.14 -9.16
N ALA A 374 9.62 2.16 -8.05
CA ALA A 374 10.24 0.96 -7.47
C ALA A 374 10.32 1.05 -5.94
N ALA A 375 10.05 -0.05 -5.24
CA ALA A 375 10.14 -0.10 -3.78
C ALA A 375 10.77 -1.42 -3.31
N TYR A 376 11.74 -1.33 -2.40
CA TYR A 376 12.54 -2.47 -1.95
C TYR A 376 12.47 -2.65 -0.44
N PHE A 377 12.37 -3.92 -0.03
CA PHE A 377 12.29 -4.32 1.38
C PHE A 377 11.11 -3.66 2.10
N ASN A 378 11.17 -3.58 3.43
CA ASN A 378 10.01 -3.36 4.29
C ASN A 378 9.22 -2.07 3.90
N ASN A 379 7.92 -2.09 3.59
CA ASN A 379 7.08 -3.21 3.12
C ASN A 379 6.56 -2.94 1.68
N ALA A 380 7.43 -2.40 0.82
CA ALA A 380 7.34 -2.22 -0.64
C ALA A 380 5.97 -2.11 -1.35
N HIS A 381 5.46 -0.88 -1.51
CA HIS A 381 4.50 -0.51 -2.56
C HIS A 381 5.12 0.43 -3.61
N ALA A 382 4.80 0.18 -4.88
CA ALA A 382 5.24 0.96 -6.04
C ALA A 382 4.08 1.07 -7.04
N TYR A 383 3.95 2.24 -7.64
CA TYR A 383 2.87 2.60 -8.59
C TYR A 383 3.42 3.47 -9.72
N ALA A 384 3.51 2.90 -10.92
CA ALA A 384 3.60 3.68 -12.16
C ALA A 384 2.22 3.63 -12.84
N THR A 385 1.73 4.77 -13.31
CA THR A 385 0.48 4.86 -14.07
C THR A 385 0.70 5.62 -15.37
N GLY A 386 0.14 5.10 -16.46
CA GLY A 386 0.53 5.47 -17.82
C GLY A 386 0.61 4.22 -18.71
N GLY A 387 0.55 4.39 -20.02
CA GLY A 387 0.35 3.29 -20.97
C GLY A 387 1.54 2.32 -21.14
N ASP A 388 1.18 1.11 -21.59
CA ASP A 388 1.98 0.14 -22.36
C ASP A 388 3.24 -0.52 -21.77
N HIS A 389 3.93 0.05 -20.76
CA HIS A 389 5.26 -0.45 -20.33
C HIS A 389 5.50 -0.53 -18.80
N LEU A 390 4.52 -0.98 -18.03
CA LEU A 390 4.62 -1.14 -16.57
C LEU A 390 5.68 -2.20 -16.15
N ARG A 391 6.46 -1.90 -15.10
CA ARG A 391 7.42 -2.84 -14.45
C ARG A 391 7.50 -2.63 -12.93
N ASP A 392 6.55 -3.22 -12.20
CA ASP A 392 6.57 -3.33 -10.74
C ASP A 392 7.64 -4.34 -10.26
N ILE A 393 8.32 -4.03 -9.14
CA ILE A 393 9.29 -4.91 -8.45
C ILE A 393 9.09 -4.79 -6.94
N LYS A 394 8.92 -5.91 -6.21
CA LYS A 394 8.56 -5.98 -4.78
C LYS A 394 9.15 -7.25 -4.11
N PHE A 395 9.54 -7.20 -2.83
CA PHE A 395 10.07 -8.34 -2.05
C PHE A 395 9.78 -8.21 -0.54
N GLY A 396 9.37 -9.31 0.13
CA GLY A 396 9.08 -9.37 1.58
C GLY A 396 8.97 -10.82 2.14
N PRO A 397 8.92 -11.03 3.47
CA PRO A 397 9.08 -12.35 4.09
C PRO A 397 7.79 -13.22 4.16
N THR A 398 7.99 -14.55 4.19
CA THR A 398 6.97 -15.61 4.34
C THR A 398 6.36 -15.62 5.76
N ILE A 399 5.29 -16.37 6.08
CA ILE A 399 4.67 -17.62 5.55
C ILE A 399 3.13 -17.51 5.71
N SER A 400 2.19 -18.23 5.08
CA SER A 400 2.14 -19.46 4.23
C SER A 400 0.80 -19.43 3.42
N MET A 401 0.32 -20.36 2.58
CA MET A 401 0.69 -21.74 2.17
C MET A 401 0.04 -22.09 0.81
N PHE A 402 0.28 -23.31 0.28
CA PHE A 402 -0.50 -24.00 -0.77
C PHE A 402 -0.82 -23.24 -2.10
N ALA A 403 0.19 -23.09 -2.97
CA ALA A 403 0.05 -23.32 -4.43
C ALA A 403 1.42 -23.24 -5.15
N ALA A 404 1.46 -23.70 -6.41
CA ALA A 404 2.51 -23.49 -7.42
C ALA A 404 3.94 -24.00 -7.11
N GLN A 405 4.24 -25.18 -7.66
CA GLN A 405 5.58 -25.77 -7.70
C GLN A 405 6.54 -25.04 -8.66
N THR A 406 7.75 -24.81 -8.17
CA THR A 406 9.02 -25.33 -8.72
C THR A 406 9.33 -25.14 -10.22
N ALA A 407 10.18 -24.15 -10.52
CA ALA A 407 10.90 -24.06 -11.80
C ALA A 407 12.36 -23.58 -11.61
N ALA A 408 13.25 -24.03 -12.51
CA ALA A 408 14.57 -23.45 -12.84
C ALA A 408 15.69 -23.38 -11.76
N LEU A 409 16.18 -24.52 -11.25
CA LEU A 409 17.54 -24.63 -10.64
C LEU A 409 18.26 -25.97 -10.95
N GLN A 410 18.65 -26.21 -12.21
CA GLN A 410 19.63 -27.26 -12.58
C GLN A 410 20.48 -26.88 -13.81
N GLN A 411 21.44 -25.96 -13.65
CA GLN A 411 22.38 -25.58 -14.73
C GLN A 411 23.85 -25.47 -14.27
N THR A 412 24.22 -26.21 -13.21
CA THR A 412 25.55 -26.06 -12.56
C THR A 412 26.24 -27.40 -12.24
N ALA A 413 25.71 -28.54 -12.71
CA ALA A 413 26.18 -29.89 -12.37
C ALA A 413 26.75 -30.70 -13.56
N PHE A 414 27.13 -30.04 -14.67
CA PHE A 414 27.55 -30.71 -15.90
C PHE A 414 29.07 -30.92 -16.04
N ASN A 415 29.88 -30.34 -15.14
CA ASN A 415 31.33 -30.14 -15.33
C ASN A 415 32.23 -31.10 -14.53
N THR A 416 31.79 -32.34 -14.24
CA THR A 416 32.60 -33.29 -13.43
C THR A 416 32.44 -34.77 -13.82
N VAL A 417 31.74 -35.08 -14.92
CA VAL A 417 31.54 -36.48 -15.39
C VAL A 417 32.22 -36.75 -16.74
N ASN A 418 32.47 -35.72 -17.56
CA ASN A 418 32.89 -35.90 -18.96
C ASN A 418 34.35 -36.34 -19.17
N ASP A 419 35.27 -36.05 -18.24
CA ASP A 419 36.71 -36.29 -18.44
C ASP A 419 37.16 -37.73 -18.16
N ALA A 420 36.27 -38.61 -17.69
CA ALA A 420 36.62 -39.98 -17.28
C ALA A 420 36.28 -41.08 -18.31
N ALA A 421 35.50 -40.77 -19.36
CA ALA A 421 34.80 -41.78 -20.16
C ALA A 421 35.43 -42.11 -21.54
N ASN A 422 36.56 -41.51 -21.91
CA ASN A 422 37.00 -41.46 -23.31
C ASN A 422 38.21 -42.37 -23.66
N LEU A 423 38.56 -43.33 -22.80
CA LEU A 423 39.63 -44.32 -23.03
C LEU A 423 39.11 -45.76 -22.90
N MET A 424 39.46 -46.60 -23.89
CA MET A 424 39.22 -48.05 -24.00
C MET A 424 37.77 -48.49 -24.32
N GLY A 425 37.55 -48.95 -25.56
CA GLY A 425 36.34 -49.67 -25.94
C GLY A 425 36.40 -51.15 -25.52
N VAL A 426 35.35 -51.63 -24.87
CA VAL A 426 35.20 -53.03 -24.42
C VAL A 426 33.79 -53.51 -24.77
N ASN A 427 33.68 -54.76 -25.25
CA ASN A 427 32.41 -55.36 -25.65
C ASN A 427 31.76 -56.08 -24.46
N PHE A 428 30.50 -55.75 -24.12
CA PHE A 428 29.77 -56.30 -22.98
C PHE A 428 28.49 -57.01 -23.43
N ALA A 429 28.44 -58.33 -23.21
CA ALA A 429 27.24 -59.13 -23.38
C ALA A 429 26.89 -59.83 -22.05
N PHE A 430 25.76 -59.45 -21.45
CA PHE A 430 25.22 -60.08 -20.24
C PHE A 430 24.03 -60.99 -20.61
N SER A 431 23.81 -62.05 -19.82
CA SER A 431 22.99 -63.19 -20.25
C SER A 431 21.50 -63.08 -19.93
N SER A 432 20.67 -63.32 -20.95
CA SER A 432 19.39 -64.05 -20.90
C SER A 432 18.24 -63.59 -19.99
N ASN A 433 18.37 -62.52 -19.19
CA ASN A 433 17.26 -61.90 -18.44
C ASN A 433 17.56 -60.42 -18.05
N GLY A 434 18.35 -59.73 -18.86
CA GLY A 434 18.77 -58.34 -18.60
C GLY A 434 19.05 -57.56 -19.88
N VAL A 435 19.19 -56.24 -19.75
CA VAL A 435 19.34 -55.29 -20.87
C VAL A 435 20.50 -55.67 -21.79
N GLY A 436 20.20 -56.00 -23.05
CA GLY A 436 21.20 -56.30 -24.07
C GLY A 436 21.49 -55.09 -24.94
N ILE A 437 22.76 -54.64 -24.98
CA ILE A 437 23.22 -53.56 -25.86
C ILE A 437 24.37 -54.10 -26.73
N HIS A 438 24.21 -54.11 -28.06
CA HIS A 438 25.22 -54.62 -28.99
C HIS A 438 25.73 -53.52 -29.94
N PHE A 439 27.05 -53.44 -30.10
CA PHE A 439 27.74 -52.54 -31.01
C PHE A 439 28.46 -53.36 -32.09
N GLY A 440 27.94 -53.42 -33.32
CA GLY A 440 28.56 -54.23 -34.37
C GLY A 440 27.86 -54.19 -35.72
N SER A 441 28.60 -54.50 -36.80
CA SER A 441 28.10 -54.42 -38.19
C SER A 441 27.15 -55.55 -38.62
N ALA A 442 27.10 -56.65 -37.86
CA ALA A 442 26.12 -57.73 -38.02
C ALA A 442 25.84 -58.41 -36.67
N GLY A 443 24.56 -58.62 -36.34
CA GLY A 443 24.14 -59.33 -35.13
C GLY A 443 22.70 -58.98 -34.74
N ALA A 444 21.84 -60.00 -34.67
CA ALA A 444 20.47 -59.88 -34.15
C ALA A 444 20.45 -60.17 -32.65
N ILE A 445 19.75 -59.36 -31.88
CA ILE A 445 19.43 -59.62 -30.47
C ILE A 445 17.96 -60.04 -30.39
N SER A 446 17.69 -61.20 -29.80
CA SER A 446 16.34 -61.57 -29.33
C SER A 446 16.38 -61.70 -27.81
N SER A 447 15.40 -61.12 -27.11
CA SER A 447 15.27 -61.21 -25.66
C SER A 447 13.82 -61.51 -25.27
N SER A 448 13.62 -62.62 -24.56
CA SER A 448 12.30 -63.18 -24.24
C SER A 448 11.56 -62.47 -23.08
N GLY A 449 12.00 -61.28 -22.67
CA GLY A 449 11.40 -60.55 -21.54
C GLY A 449 12.21 -59.37 -21.02
N GLY A 450 12.88 -58.61 -21.89
CA GLY A 450 13.72 -57.49 -21.49
C GLY A 450 14.14 -56.56 -22.63
N THR A 451 14.80 -55.46 -22.28
CA THR A 451 15.27 -54.41 -23.21
C THR A 451 16.33 -54.94 -24.18
N ALA A 452 16.09 -54.80 -25.49
CA ALA A 452 17.02 -55.15 -26.56
C ALA A 452 17.40 -53.91 -27.37
N ILE A 453 18.70 -53.57 -27.44
CA ILE A 453 19.22 -52.39 -28.14
C ILE A 453 20.34 -52.81 -29.11
N ALA A 454 20.07 -52.71 -30.40
CA ALA A 454 21.02 -53.05 -31.47
C ALA A 454 21.53 -51.80 -32.20
N LEU A 455 22.85 -51.65 -32.31
CA LEU A 455 23.52 -50.47 -32.86
C LEU A 455 24.48 -50.87 -33.99
N GLY A 456 24.15 -50.52 -35.24
CA GLY A 456 24.98 -50.84 -36.41
C GLY A 456 24.23 -50.91 -37.74
N ALA A 457 24.98 -51.12 -38.83
CA ALA A 457 24.43 -51.10 -40.20
C ALA A 457 23.28 -52.10 -40.45
N ASN A 458 23.28 -53.24 -39.74
CA ASN A 458 22.25 -54.28 -39.81
C ASN A 458 21.64 -54.57 -38.41
N ALA A 459 21.35 -53.52 -37.64
CA ALA A 459 20.75 -53.62 -36.32
C ALA A 459 19.36 -54.31 -36.34
N TYR A 460 19.24 -55.45 -35.68
CA TYR A 460 17.97 -56.15 -35.47
C TYR A 460 17.75 -56.41 -33.99
N ALA A 461 16.67 -55.87 -33.44
CA ALA A 461 16.27 -56.03 -32.04
C ALA A 461 14.86 -56.62 -31.97
N ASP A 462 14.73 -57.76 -31.33
CA ASP A 462 13.50 -58.50 -31.08
C ASP A 462 13.30 -58.65 -29.57
N ALA A 463 12.15 -58.21 -29.06
CA ALA A 463 11.86 -58.15 -27.64
C ALA A 463 10.46 -58.67 -27.33
N GLY A 464 10.34 -59.54 -26.32
CA GLY A 464 9.09 -60.19 -25.94
C GLY A 464 8.02 -59.25 -25.33
N THR A 465 7.02 -59.85 -24.70
CA THR A 465 5.92 -59.15 -24.01
C THR A 465 6.44 -58.17 -22.95
N ASN A 466 5.82 -57.00 -22.81
CA ASN A 466 6.18 -55.93 -21.86
C ASN A 466 7.62 -55.40 -22.00
N ALA A 467 8.22 -55.44 -23.19
CA ALA A 467 9.62 -55.11 -23.41
C ALA A 467 9.86 -53.79 -24.16
N PHE A 468 11.14 -53.48 -24.42
CA PHE A 468 11.56 -52.34 -25.22
C PHE A 468 12.57 -52.79 -26.27
N ALA A 469 12.26 -52.57 -27.55
CA ALA A 469 13.13 -52.86 -28.67
C ALA A 469 13.66 -51.54 -29.28
N ALA A 470 14.98 -51.42 -29.43
CA ALA A 470 15.60 -50.31 -30.14
C ALA A 470 16.59 -50.76 -31.22
N ALA A 471 16.46 -50.21 -32.41
CA ALA A 471 17.39 -50.42 -33.53
C ALA A 471 17.92 -49.06 -34.03
N ILE A 472 19.24 -48.90 -34.11
CA ILE A 472 19.88 -47.71 -34.70
C ILE A 472 20.72 -48.14 -35.90
N GLY A 473 20.14 -47.94 -37.09
CA GLY A 473 20.65 -48.39 -38.38
C GLY A 473 21.59 -47.39 -39.06
N GLY A 474 22.69 -47.91 -39.60
CA GLY A 474 23.52 -47.22 -40.60
C GLY A 474 23.11 -47.65 -42.01
N GLY A 475 22.26 -46.84 -42.66
CA GLY A 475 21.53 -47.24 -43.88
C GLY A 475 22.40 -47.79 -45.00
N SER A 476 22.25 -49.09 -45.27
CA SER A 476 22.89 -49.82 -46.38
C SER A 476 21.80 -50.50 -47.23
N PRO A 477 21.72 -50.29 -48.56
CA PRO A 477 20.64 -50.86 -49.36
C PRO A 477 20.73 -52.39 -49.46
N GLY A 478 19.69 -53.10 -49.00
CA GLY A 478 19.55 -54.55 -49.22
C GLY A 478 19.14 -55.36 -47.98
N TYR A 479 19.36 -54.83 -46.77
CA TYR A 479 18.85 -55.39 -45.51
C TYR A 479 18.24 -54.26 -44.68
N ASN A 480 16.93 -54.34 -44.40
CA ASN A 480 16.30 -53.38 -43.48
C ASN A 480 16.64 -53.78 -42.04
N PRO A 481 17.31 -52.91 -41.26
CA PRO A 481 17.35 -53.07 -39.81
C PRO A 481 15.94 -52.85 -39.26
N ARG A 482 15.60 -53.51 -38.14
CA ARG A 482 14.24 -53.56 -37.58
C ARG A 482 14.25 -53.61 -36.06
N ALA A 483 13.31 -52.88 -35.44
CA ALA A 483 12.93 -53.09 -34.06
C ALA A 483 11.55 -53.76 -34.05
N ILE A 484 11.46 -54.95 -33.44
CA ILE A 484 10.23 -55.70 -33.26
C ILE A 484 9.97 -55.86 -31.77
N ALA A 485 8.77 -55.50 -31.33
CA ALA A 485 8.32 -55.68 -29.95
C ALA A 485 7.02 -56.51 -29.90
N GLY A 486 6.94 -57.40 -28.92
CA GLY A 486 5.73 -58.16 -28.60
C GLY A 486 4.64 -57.32 -27.93
N PRO A 487 3.59 -57.93 -27.34
CA PRO A 487 2.46 -57.17 -26.81
C PRO A 487 2.79 -56.31 -25.58
N SER A 488 2.10 -55.17 -25.49
CA SER A 488 2.22 -54.14 -24.44
C SER A 488 3.63 -53.54 -24.38
N ALA A 489 4.20 -53.19 -25.54
CA ALA A 489 5.62 -52.87 -25.67
C ALA A 489 5.92 -51.65 -26.56
N THR A 490 7.19 -51.22 -26.52
CA THR A 490 7.67 -50.05 -27.27
C THR A 490 8.79 -50.43 -28.24
N ALA A 491 8.62 -50.10 -29.52
CA ALA A 491 9.62 -50.25 -30.57
C ALA A 491 10.10 -48.87 -31.06
N ILE A 492 11.39 -48.56 -30.91
CA ILE A 492 12.00 -47.32 -31.42
C ILE A 492 13.07 -47.66 -32.45
N ALA A 493 13.00 -47.08 -33.64
CA ALA A 493 13.88 -47.42 -34.73
C ALA A 493 14.39 -46.18 -35.48
N ILE A 494 15.69 -46.16 -35.82
CA ILE A 494 16.37 -45.06 -36.50
C ILE A 494 16.97 -45.57 -37.81
N ASN A 495 16.59 -44.99 -38.95
CA ASN A 495 16.89 -45.50 -40.30
C ASN A 495 16.51 -46.99 -40.51
N SER A 496 15.56 -47.49 -39.73
CA SER A 496 15.17 -48.89 -39.58
C SER A 496 13.70 -48.96 -39.23
N ASP A 497 12.94 -49.94 -39.73
CA ASP A 497 11.49 -49.93 -39.54
C ASP A 497 11.11 -50.32 -38.10
N ALA A 498 10.19 -49.56 -37.49
CA ALA A 498 9.62 -49.85 -36.17
C ALA A 498 8.29 -50.60 -36.34
N GLU A 499 8.24 -51.84 -35.85
CA GLU A 499 7.04 -52.67 -35.90
C GLU A 499 6.69 -53.19 -34.49
N ALA A 500 5.48 -52.91 -34.02
CA ALA A 500 4.97 -53.45 -32.76
C ALA A 500 3.66 -54.24 -32.99
N ASN A 501 3.55 -55.41 -32.35
CA ASN A 501 2.61 -56.46 -32.71
C ASN A 501 1.86 -56.99 -31.47
N GLY A 502 0.77 -56.30 -31.10
CA GLY A 502 0.00 -56.58 -29.89
C GLY A 502 -1.01 -55.50 -29.54
N ASN A 503 -1.39 -55.42 -28.26
CA ASN A 503 -2.39 -54.49 -27.74
C ASN A 503 -1.70 -53.33 -27.00
N SER A 504 -2.08 -52.09 -27.33
CA SER A 504 -1.60 -50.87 -26.66
C SER A 504 -0.09 -50.62 -26.81
N ASP A 505 0.42 -50.89 -28.01
CA ASP A 505 1.84 -50.75 -28.35
C ASP A 505 2.21 -49.35 -28.87
N THR A 506 3.50 -49.01 -28.79
CA THR A 506 4.06 -47.76 -29.33
C THR A 506 5.22 -48.03 -30.31
N ALA A 507 5.07 -47.60 -31.57
CA ALA A 507 6.12 -47.64 -32.59
C ALA A 507 6.63 -46.23 -32.94
N VAL A 508 7.95 -46.01 -32.93
CA VAL A 508 8.58 -44.71 -33.23
C VAL A 508 9.67 -44.85 -34.29
N GLY A 509 9.46 -44.28 -35.48
CA GLY A 509 10.34 -44.36 -36.65
C GLY A 509 11.05 -43.03 -36.97
N ILE A 510 12.31 -42.91 -36.57
CA ILE A 510 13.19 -41.80 -36.97
C ILE A 510 13.77 -42.11 -38.35
N ASN A 511 13.39 -41.33 -39.36
CA ASN A 511 13.73 -41.57 -40.76
C ASN A 511 13.28 -42.96 -41.30
N ALA A 512 12.23 -43.53 -40.70
CA ALA A 512 11.76 -44.87 -40.96
C ALA A 512 10.24 -44.98 -40.81
N GLN A 513 9.63 -46.09 -41.28
CA GLN A 513 8.20 -46.32 -41.09
C GLN A 513 7.91 -46.75 -39.66
N ALA A 514 6.81 -46.25 -39.11
CA ALA A 514 6.23 -46.70 -37.84
C ALA A 514 4.92 -47.43 -38.14
N TYR A 515 4.85 -48.70 -37.76
CA TYR A 515 3.73 -49.59 -38.05
C TYR A 515 3.31 -50.37 -36.81
N THR A 516 2.01 -50.43 -36.52
CA THR A 516 1.47 -51.29 -35.45
C THR A 516 0.34 -52.17 -36.00
N LYS A 517 0.31 -53.45 -35.60
CA LYS A 517 -0.55 -54.46 -36.22
C LYS A 517 -1.56 -55.09 -35.26
N ALA A 518 -2.84 -54.79 -35.49
CA ALA A 518 -3.99 -55.64 -35.17
C ALA A 518 -3.96 -56.36 -33.79
N GLY A 519 -3.93 -55.59 -32.71
CA GLY A 519 -4.36 -56.03 -31.38
C GLY A 519 -5.59 -55.24 -30.88
N PHE A 520 -6.29 -55.79 -29.87
CA PHE A 520 -7.42 -55.14 -29.21
C PHE A 520 -6.91 -54.14 -28.15
N GLY A 521 -6.44 -52.98 -28.61
CA GLY A 521 -5.93 -51.90 -27.76
C GLY A 521 -5.76 -50.59 -28.52
N SER A 522 -5.32 -49.55 -27.80
CA SER A 522 -5.13 -48.19 -28.30
C SER A 522 -3.65 -47.97 -28.64
N ASN A 523 -3.31 -48.07 -29.93
CA ASN A 523 -1.92 -48.14 -30.38
C ASN A 523 -1.40 -46.77 -30.85
N THR A 524 -0.10 -46.55 -30.77
CA THR A 524 0.55 -45.29 -31.18
C THR A 524 1.65 -45.54 -32.20
N ALA A 525 1.66 -44.78 -33.30
CA ALA A 525 2.68 -44.85 -34.35
C ALA A 525 3.18 -43.43 -34.67
N ILE A 526 4.47 -43.16 -34.48
CA ILE A 526 5.09 -41.85 -34.69
C ILE A 526 6.24 -41.97 -35.70
N ALA A 527 6.19 -41.28 -36.83
CA ALA A 527 7.23 -41.34 -37.86
C ALA A 527 7.75 -39.94 -38.26
N LEU A 528 9.07 -39.78 -38.42
CA LEU A 528 9.64 -38.46 -38.73
C LEU A 528 9.76 -38.16 -40.23
N ASN A 529 10.21 -39.10 -41.07
CA ASN A 529 10.40 -38.85 -42.52
C ASN A 529 9.76 -39.90 -43.44
N ARG A 530 8.85 -40.73 -42.93
CA ARG A 530 8.12 -41.76 -43.68
C ARG A 530 6.70 -41.88 -43.11
N PRO A 531 5.79 -42.67 -43.73
CA PRO A 531 4.45 -42.86 -43.17
C PRO A 531 4.44 -43.43 -41.74
N ALA A 532 3.47 -42.97 -40.94
CA ALA A 532 3.01 -43.62 -39.73
C ALA A 532 1.62 -44.23 -39.99
N ALA A 533 1.44 -45.53 -39.73
CA ALA A 533 0.19 -46.20 -40.09
C ALA A 533 -0.22 -47.30 -39.10
N ILE A 534 -1.50 -47.31 -38.74
CA ILE A 534 -2.10 -48.24 -37.78
C ILE A 534 -3.30 -48.93 -38.42
N PHE A 535 -3.30 -50.27 -38.40
CA PHE A 535 -4.32 -51.09 -39.07
C PHE A 535 -5.05 -51.98 -38.05
N GLY A 536 -6.34 -51.71 -37.84
CA GLY A 536 -7.16 -52.32 -36.79
C GLY A 536 -6.95 -51.70 -35.40
N GLY A 537 -7.71 -52.15 -34.41
CA GLY A 537 -7.72 -51.59 -33.05
C GLY A 537 -8.76 -50.47 -32.87
N SER A 538 -8.68 -49.77 -31.74
CA SER A 538 -9.63 -48.71 -31.35
C SER A 538 -8.96 -47.65 -30.47
N GLY A 539 -9.05 -46.37 -30.84
CA GLY A 539 -8.34 -45.28 -30.15
C GLY A 539 -6.88 -45.21 -30.59
N ASN A 540 -6.63 -45.36 -31.89
CA ASN A 540 -5.29 -45.37 -32.46
C ASN A 540 -4.78 -43.95 -32.71
N THR A 541 -3.50 -43.67 -32.45
CA THR A 541 -2.87 -42.35 -32.68
C THR A 541 -1.69 -42.48 -33.65
N ALA A 542 -1.88 -42.01 -34.89
CA ALA A 542 -0.84 -41.96 -35.92
C ALA A 542 -0.31 -40.51 -36.09
N VAL A 543 1.00 -40.30 -35.97
CA VAL A 543 1.64 -39.00 -36.13
C VAL A 543 2.80 -39.11 -37.12
N ALA A 544 2.81 -38.30 -38.16
CA ALA A 544 3.88 -38.25 -39.15
C ALA A 544 4.36 -36.80 -39.38
N ILE A 545 5.67 -36.56 -39.40
CA ILE A 545 6.19 -35.21 -39.71
C ILE A 545 6.30 -35.02 -41.23
N ASN A 546 7.30 -35.61 -41.89
CA ASN A 546 7.49 -35.49 -43.34
C ASN A 546 6.89 -36.70 -44.09
N GLY A 547 5.61 -36.99 -43.86
CA GLY A 547 4.90 -38.10 -44.50
C GLY A 547 3.43 -38.20 -44.07
N PRO A 548 2.63 -39.06 -44.71
CA PRO A 548 1.22 -39.25 -44.36
C PRO A 548 1.04 -40.02 -43.06
N ALA A 549 -0.05 -39.73 -42.34
CA ALA A 549 -0.48 -40.42 -41.14
C ALA A 549 -1.83 -41.11 -41.37
N THR A 550 -1.96 -42.38 -41.02
CA THR A 550 -3.22 -43.13 -41.13
C THR A 550 -3.54 -43.86 -39.84
N ALA A 551 -4.66 -43.49 -39.22
CA ALA A 551 -5.25 -44.18 -38.09
C ALA A 551 -6.54 -44.89 -38.52
N GLY A 552 -6.56 -46.21 -38.34
CA GLY A 552 -7.67 -47.09 -38.68
C GLY A 552 -7.63 -47.59 -40.13
N GLY A 553 -8.11 -48.82 -40.35
CA GLY A 553 -8.12 -49.43 -41.67
C GLY A 553 -8.75 -50.83 -41.71
N TYR A 554 -9.58 -51.06 -42.75
CA TYR A 554 -10.20 -52.33 -43.15
C TYR A 554 -10.65 -53.28 -42.02
N VAL A 555 -11.73 -52.90 -41.33
CA VAL A 555 -12.53 -53.83 -40.51
C VAL A 555 -13.64 -54.43 -41.38
N ASN A 556 -13.99 -55.70 -41.15
CA ASN A 556 -14.99 -56.42 -41.93
C ASN A 556 -16.41 -55.87 -41.61
N PRO A 557 -17.26 -55.48 -42.59
CA PRO A 557 -18.52 -54.73 -42.35
C PRO A 557 -19.60 -55.39 -41.47
N ALA A 558 -19.37 -56.59 -40.95
CA ALA A 558 -20.32 -57.36 -40.14
C ALA A 558 -20.05 -57.28 -38.62
N GLN A 559 -19.09 -56.47 -38.15
CA GLN A 559 -18.83 -56.26 -36.72
C GLN A 559 -19.11 -54.81 -36.32
N THR A 560 -20.21 -54.61 -35.59
CA THR A 560 -20.71 -53.31 -35.11
C THR A 560 -20.43 -53.14 -33.62
N VAL A 561 -20.40 -51.88 -33.16
CA VAL A 561 -20.35 -51.43 -31.75
C VAL A 561 -18.98 -51.54 -31.06
N GLY A 562 -18.22 -50.45 -31.17
CA GLY A 562 -17.08 -50.10 -30.33
C GLY A 562 -16.77 -48.61 -30.54
N ALA A 563 -16.64 -47.82 -29.47
CA ALA A 563 -16.40 -46.39 -29.59
C ALA A 563 -14.93 -46.12 -29.93
N ASN A 564 -14.68 -45.69 -31.17
CA ASN A 564 -13.33 -45.45 -31.68
C ASN A 564 -13.05 -43.95 -31.79
N ASN A 565 -11.95 -43.52 -31.17
CA ASN A 565 -11.43 -42.16 -31.19
C ASN A 565 -10.08 -42.15 -31.91
N ASP A 566 -10.07 -42.47 -33.20
CA ASP A 566 -8.82 -42.59 -33.96
C ASP A 566 -8.32 -41.19 -34.39
N MET A 567 -7.01 -40.95 -34.22
CA MET A 567 -6.36 -39.65 -34.44
C MET A 567 -5.21 -39.78 -35.42
N ALA A 568 -5.20 -38.95 -36.46
CA ALA A 568 -4.13 -38.85 -37.45
C ALA A 568 -3.60 -37.40 -37.52
N ILE A 569 -2.28 -37.23 -37.39
CA ILE A 569 -1.62 -35.93 -37.48
C ILE A 569 -0.49 -36.01 -38.51
N SER A 570 -0.52 -35.17 -39.55
CA SER A 570 0.56 -35.03 -40.54
C SER A 570 1.04 -33.59 -40.61
N PHE A 571 2.36 -33.35 -40.70
CA PHE A 571 2.93 -32.00 -40.83
C PHE A 571 3.38 -31.62 -42.25
N TYR A 572 3.44 -32.57 -43.18
CA TYR A 572 3.74 -32.36 -44.61
C TYR A 572 3.19 -33.56 -45.43
N GLY A 573 1.86 -33.72 -45.44
CA GLY A 573 1.19 -34.86 -46.07
C GLY A 573 -0.26 -35.04 -45.65
N GLN A 574 -0.88 -36.12 -46.11
CA GLN A 574 -2.27 -36.44 -45.78
C GLN A 574 -2.38 -37.01 -44.37
N ALA A 575 -3.35 -36.51 -43.59
CA ALA A 575 -3.78 -37.11 -42.33
C ALA A 575 -5.15 -37.76 -42.51
N THR A 576 -5.26 -39.06 -42.22
CA THR A 576 -6.50 -39.84 -42.44
C THR A 576 -6.87 -40.61 -41.18
N ALA A 577 -8.01 -40.27 -40.57
CA ALA A 577 -8.54 -40.92 -39.36
C ALA A 577 -9.93 -41.51 -39.62
N ILE A 578 -10.02 -42.84 -39.74
CA ILE A 578 -11.19 -43.53 -40.28
C ILE A 578 -11.60 -44.77 -39.47
N ASN A 579 -12.90 -45.05 -39.42
CA ASN A 579 -13.59 -46.03 -38.55
C ASN A 579 -13.79 -45.54 -37.10
N GLY A 580 -14.63 -44.52 -36.87
CA GLY A 580 -15.07 -44.14 -35.52
C GLY A 580 -16.12 -43.04 -35.42
N ASP A 581 -16.59 -42.81 -34.19
CA ASP A 581 -17.67 -41.87 -33.86
C ASP A 581 -17.11 -40.51 -33.37
N SER A 582 -15.78 -40.36 -33.33
CA SER A 582 -15.06 -39.13 -32.92
C SER A 582 -13.62 -39.15 -33.45
N ASN A 583 -13.45 -39.10 -34.78
CA ASN A 583 -12.11 -39.17 -35.40
C ASN A 583 -11.49 -37.78 -35.55
N THR A 584 -10.17 -37.67 -35.36
CA THR A 584 -9.44 -36.40 -35.48
C THR A 584 -8.37 -36.47 -36.54
N ALA A 585 -8.51 -35.72 -37.63
CA ALA A 585 -7.49 -35.56 -38.67
C ALA A 585 -6.93 -34.14 -38.67
N ILE A 586 -5.61 -34.01 -38.54
CA ILE A 586 -4.89 -32.73 -38.52
C ILE A 586 -3.78 -32.77 -39.57
N ALA A 587 -3.88 -31.92 -40.59
CA ALA A 587 -2.88 -31.79 -41.66
C ALA A 587 -2.30 -30.36 -41.65
N ALA A 588 -1.03 -30.22 -41.27
CA ALA A 588 -0.32 -28.95 -41.31
C ALA A 588 0.58 -28.84 -42.54
N PHE A 589 0.90 -27.59 -42.88
CA PHE A 589 1.84 -27.08 -43.88
C PHE A 589 1.77 -27.64 -45.31
N GLY A 590 1.64 -26.72 -46.28
CA GLY A 590 1.55 -27.02 -47.71
C GLY A 590 0.17 -27.51 -48.15
N ASN A 591 0.10 -28.11 -49.33
CA ASN A 591 -1.13 -28.71 -49.87
C ASN A 591 -1.33 -30.10 -49.25
N SER A 592 -1.71 -30.09 -47.96
CA SER A 592 -1.81 -31.25 -47.07
C SER A 592 -3.27 -31.45 -46.66
N THR A 593 -3.86 -32.60 -46.98
CA THR A 593 -5.29 -32.88 -46.77
C THR A 593 -5.56 -33.54 -45.41
N ALA A 594 -6.53 -33.04 -44.65
CA ALA A 594 -7.06 -33.68 -43.44
C ALA A 594 -8.39 -34.38 -43.75
N VAL A 595 -8.50 -35.68 -43.43
CA VAL A 595 -9.64 -36.53 -43.80
C VAL A 595 -10.13 -37.33 -42.59
N ALA A 596 -11.38 -37.12 -42.16
CA ALA A 596 -11.98 -37.82 -41.02
C ALA A 596 -13.41 -38.35 -41.28
N GLY A 597 -13.77 -39.44 -40.60
CA GLY A 597 -15.15 -39.98 -40.57
C GLY A 597 -15.30 -41.41 -41.08
N VAL A 598 -16.55 -41.83 -41.32
CA VAL A 598 -16.91 -43.19 -41.76
C VAL A 598 -18.08 -43.17 -42.74
N ASN A 599 -18.07 -44.06 -43.73
CA ASN A 599 -19.26 -44.40 -44.52
C ASN A 599 -20.23 -45.30 -43.70
N ALA A 600 -20.79 -44.75 -42.63
CA ALA A 600 -21.72 -45.40 -41.72
C ALA A 600 -23.09 -44.72 -41.78
N PRO A 601 -24.14 -45.36 -42.35
CA PRO A 601 -25.41 -44.66 -42.62
C PRO A 601 -26.21 -44.19 -41.40
N ASN A 602 -25.96 -44.73 -40.20
CA ASN A 602 -26.88 -44.64 -39.06
C ASN A 602 -26.18 -44.27 -37.72
N GLY A 603 -25.99 -42.98 -37.48
CA GLY A 603 -25.88 -42.41 -36.13
C GLY A 603 -24.48 -42.00 -35.64
N VAL A 604 -24.36 -40.72 -35.25
CA VAL A 604 -23.29 -40.06 -34.48
C VAL A 604 -21.87 -40.12 -35.09
N SER A 605 -21.31 -38.97 -35.44
CA SER A 605 -19.85 -38.83 -35.50
C SER A 605 -19.40 -37.39 -35.26
N HIS A 606 -18.77 -37.13 -34.10
CA HIS A 606 -18.17 -35.84 -33.73
C HIS A 606 -16.75 -35.73 -34.32
N SER A 607 -16.60 -35.98 -35.62
CA SER A 607 -15.30 -36.00 -36.29
C SER A 607 -14.79 -34.58 -36.57
N THR A 608 -13.48 -34.38 -36.48
CA THR A 608 -12.82 -33.10 -36.76
C THR A 608 -11.75 -33.26 -37.82
N ALA A 609 -11.80 -32.45 -38.87
CA ALA A 609 -10.78 -32.34 -39.91
C ALA A 609 -10.23 -30.90 -39.93
N PHE A 610 -8.92 -30.75 -39.74
CA PHE A 610 -8.27 -29.45 -39.65
C PHE A 610 -7.04 -29.40 -40.56
N ALA A 611 -7.04 -28.50 -41.55
CA ALA A 611 -5.99 -28.33 -42.54
C ALA A 611 -5.38 -26.93 -42.51
N MET A 612 -4.05 -26.81 -42.66
CA MET A 612 -3.34 -25.54 -42.74
C MET A 612 -2.27 -25.53 -43.82
N GLY A 613 -2.12 -24.41 -44.53
CA GLY A 613 -1.04 -24.17 -45.49
C GLY A 613 -1.45 -24.12 -46.95
N GLY A 614 -2.75 -24.05 -47.26
CA GLY A 614 -3.28 -24.16 -48.63
C GLY A 614 -3.62 -25.60 -49.01
N GLY A 615 -4.35 -26.30 -48.13
CA GLY A 615 -4.75 -27.70 -48.26
C GLY A 615 -6.11 -27.94 -47.59
N ASP A 616 -6.78 -29.02 -48.00
CA ASP A 616 -8.21 -29.21 -47.76
C ASP A 616 -8.55 -29.98 -46.48
N ALA A 617 -9.68 -29.65 -45.86
CA ALA A 617 -10.23 -30.36 -44.71
C ALA A 617 -11.57 -31.02 -45.09
N GLU A 618 -11.66 -32.34 -44.94
CA GLU A 618 -12.79 -33.14 -45.41
C GLU A 618 -13.37 -34.06 -44.30
N ILE A 619 -14.68 -33.95 -44.08
CA ILE A 619 -15.48 -34.90 -43.32
C ILE A 619 -16.30 -35.74 -44.31
N LEU A 620 -16.12 -37.07 -44.28
CA LEU A 620 -16.79 -37.99 -45.23
C LEU A 620 -18.29 -38.18 -44.94
N ALA A 621 -18.68 -38.19 -43.67
CA ALA A 621 -20.05 -38.11 -43.17
C ALA A 621 -20.01 -37.91 -41.65
N GLY A 622 -20.95 -37.13 -41.08
CA GLY A 622 -20.99 -36.87 -39.64
C GLY A 622 -22.12 -35.95 -39.19
N THR A 623 -22.41 -36.01 -37.88
CA THR A 623 -23.35 -35.17 -37.13
C THR A 623 -22.58 -34.55 -35.98
N ASN A 624 -22.68 -33.23 -35.79
CA ASN A 624 -21.82 -32.47 -34.88
C ASN A 624 -20.30 -32.54 -35.25
N SER A 625 -19.95 -32.69 -36.53
CA SER A 625 -18.58 -32.67 -37.05
C SER A 625 -18.09 -31.26 -37.44
N SER A 626 -16.77 -31.07 -37.52
CA SER A 626 -16.16 -29.79 -37.94
C SER A 626 -15.04 -29.98 -38.98
N ALA A 627 -15.17 -29.30 -40.12
CA ALA A 627 -14.12 -29.13 -41.12
C ALA A 627 -13.55 -27.69 -41.04
N THR A 628 -12.23 -27.53 -41.01
CA THR A 628 -11.59 -26.20 -40.98
C THR A 628 -10.32 -26.19 -41.82
N ALA A 629 -10.24 -25.28 -42.79
CA ALA A 629 -9.13 -25.20 -43.74
C ALA A 629 -8.55 -23.76 -43.78
N VAL A 630 -7.23 -23.63 -43.67
CA VAL A 630 -6.54 -22.33 -43.48
C VAL A 630 -5.41 -22.14 -44.49
N GLY A 631 -5.62 -21.25 -45.46
CA GLY A 631 -4.71 -20.86 -46.52
C GLY A 631 -5.46 -20.47 -47.80
N ASN A 632 -4.84 -19.70 -48.70
CA ASN A 632 -5.48 -19.32 -49.95
C ASN A 632 -5.81 -20.56 -50.82
N HIS A 633 -6.97 -20.57 -51.47
CA HIS A 633 -7.53 -21.70 -52.23
C HIS A 633 -7.88 -22.97 -51.41
N SER A 634 -7.96 -22.90 -50.08
CA SER A 634 -8.29 -24.09 -49.28
C SER A 634 -9.80 -24.38 -49.28
N VAL A 635 -10.16 -25.66 -49.25
CA VAL A 635 -11.56 -26.10 -49.19
C VAL A 635 -11.83 -26.81 -47.85
N ALA A 636 -12.87 -26.36 -47.13
CA ALA A 636 -13.44 -27.06 -45.98
C ALA A 636 -14.78 -27.70 -46.39
N THR A 637 -14.85 -29.03 -46.49
CA THR A 637 -16.02 -29.78 -46.96
C THR A 637 -16.56 -30.75 -45.93
N VAL A 638 -17.89 -30.78 -45.77
CA VAL A 638 -18.62 -31.88 -45.11
C VAL A 638 -19.52 -32.55 -46.16
N GLN A 639 -19.22 -33.81 -46.49
CA GLN A 639 -19.94 -34.58 -47.51
C GLN A 639 -21.28 -35.15 -47.00
N ALA A 640 -22.14 -35.53 -47.95
CA ALA A 640 -23.56 -35.84 -47.70
C ALA A 640 -23.79 -37.12 -46.87
N GLY A 641 -24.59 -36.99 -45.81
CA GLY A 641 -25.05 -38.06 -44.92
C GLY A 641 -26.21 -37.57 -44.06
N SER A 642 -26.42 -38.14 -42.87
CA SER A 642 -27.16 -37.41 -41.82
C SER A 642 -26.22 -36.32 -41.33
N THR A 643 -26.49 -35.07 -41.68
CA THR A 643 -25.52 -33.96 -41.61
C THR A 643 -26.03 -32.78 -40.79
N ASP A 644 -26.43 -33.04 -39.55
CA ASP A 644 -26.93 -32.01 -38.63
C ASP A 644 -25.81 -31.44 -37.72
N ASN A 645 -25.93 -30.13 -37.42
CA ASN A 645 -25.02 -29.31 -36.59
C ASN A 645 -23.53 -29.35 -36.99
N ASN A 646 -23.21 -29.47 -38.28
CA ASN A 646 -21.83 -29.47 -38.74
C ASN A 646 -21.30 -28.05 -38.98
N HIS A 647 -19.98 -27.89 -38.83
CA HIS A 647 -19.28 -26.64 -39.07
C HIS A 647 -18.28 -26.78 -40.23
N ALA A 648 -18.20 -25.76 -41.09
CA ALA A 648 -17.21 -25.64 -42.14
C ALA A 648 -16.60 -24.23 -42.11
N TYR A 649 -15.28 -24.12 -41.93
CA TYR A 649 -14.58 -22.84 -41.79
C TYR A 649 -13.41 -22.75 -42.78
N ALA A 650 -13.41 -21.77 -43.66
CA ALA A 650 -12.38 -21.59 -44.69
C ALA A 650 -11.74 -20.19 -44.59
N ILE A 651 -10.42 -20.12 -44.42
CA ILE A 651 -9.69 -18.84 -44.23
C ILE A 651 -8.63 -18.66 -45.31
N GLY A 652 -8.72 -17.59 -46.08
CA GLY A 652 -7.76 -17.22 -47.14
C GLY A 652 -8.48 -16.75 -48.39
N ALA A 653 -7.78 -16.03 -49.26
CA ALA A 653 -8.34 -15.63 -50.56
C ALA A 653 -8.77 -16.87 -51.38
N THR A 654 -9.84 -16.74 -52.15
CA THR A 654 -10.41 -17.77 -53.03
C THR A 654 -10.69 -19.12 -52.36
N SER A 655 -11.03 -19.11 -51.06
CA SER A 655 -11.32 -20.32 -50.26
C SER A 655 -12.81 -20.65 -50.22
N VAL A 656 -13.14 -21.91 -49.92
CA VAL A 656 -14.53 -22.41 -49.97
C VAL A 656 -14.89 -23.20 -48.71
N ALA A 657 -15.96 -22.80 -48.03
CA ALA A 657 -16.58 -23.55 -46.93
C ALA A 657 -17.91 -24.14 -47.40
N LYS A 658 -18.07 -25.47 -47.38
CA LYS A 658 -19.21 -26.15 -48.00
C LYS A 658 -19.75 -27.34 -47.20
N ILE A 659 -21.06 -27.35 -46.96
CA ILE A 659 -21.77 -28.42 -46.25
C ILE A 659 -22.89 -28.96 -47.15
N GLN A 660 -22.94 -30.28 -47.35
CA GLN A 660 -23.87 -30.90 -48.31
C GLN A 660 -25.24 -31.25 -47.69
N GLY A 661 -25.87 -30.26 -47.05
CA GLY A 661 -27.24 -30.35 -46.50
C GLY A 661 -27.33 -30.71 -45.01
N GLY A 662 -28.56 -30.81 -44.51
CA GLY A 662 -28.88 -31.08 -43.10
C GLY A 662 -29.29 -29.83 -42.33
N THR A 663 -29.52 -29.96 -41.01
CA THR A 663 -30.05 -28.87 -40.17
C THR A 663 -29.03 -28.30 -39.19
N GLY A 664 -29.12 -27.01 -38.86
CA GLY A 664 -28.28 -26.35 -37.85
C GLY A 664 -26.81 -26.15 -38.26
N ASN A 665 -26.47 -26.25 -39.54
CA ASN A 665 -25.09 -26.18 -40.02
C ASN A 665 -24.56 -24.74 -40.10
N ILE A 666 -23.25 -24.56 -39.94
CA ILE A 666 -22.58 -23.25 -40.05
C ILE A 666 -21.42 -23.31 -41.04
N ALA A 667 -21.52 -22.57 -42.15
CA ALA A 667 -20.44 -22.36 -43.11
C ALA A 667 -19.92 -20.91 -43.03
N VAL A 668 -18.61 -20.72 -42.91
CA VAL A 668 -17.97 -19.40 -42.89
C VAL A 668 -16.76 -19.38 -43.80
N ALA A 669 -16.66 -18.35 -44.66
CA ALA A 669 -15.48 -18.11 -45.48
C ALA A 669 -14.95 -16.68 -45.30
N ASP A 670 -13.66 -16.56 -44.95
CA ASP A 670 -12.99 -15.29 -44.65
C ASP A 670 -11.81 -15.07 -45.60
N GLY A 671 -11.92 -14.04 -46.46
CA GLY A 671 -10.97 -13.73 -47.51
C GLY A 671 -11.62 -13.20 -48.80
N PHE A 672 -10.83 -12.54 -49.63
CA PHE A 672 -11.25 -12.00 -50.93
C PHE A 672 -11.70 -13.12 -51.89
N GLY A 673 -12.88 -12.95 -52.50
CA GLY A 673 -13.40 -13.87 -53.53
C GLY A 673 -13.77 -15.26 -53.02
N SER A 674 -14.31 -15.36 -51.81
CA SER A 674 -14.56 -16.65 -51.11
C SER A 674 -16.03 -17.06 -51.10
N GLU A 675 -16.32 -18.36 -50.97
CA GLU A 675 -17.69 -18.92 -50.98
C GLU A 675 -18.01 -19.64 -49.68
N ALA A 676 -19.16 -19.33 -49.06
CA ALA A 676 -19.74 -20.09 -47.94
C ALA A 676 -21.12 -20.63 -48.34
N ASP A 677 -21.25 -21.95 -48.46
CA ASP A 677 -22.50 -22.65 -48.78
C ASP A 677 -22.86 -23.63 -47.65
N ALA A 678 -23.80 -23.23 -46.80
CA ALA A 678 -24.26 -24.03 -45.66
C ALA A 678 -25.23 -25.17 -46.04
N GLY A 679 -25.54 -25.32 -47.34
CA GLY A 679 -26.42 -26.37 -47.84
C GLY A 679 -27.90 -26.04 -47.71
N GLY A 680 -28.72 -27.05 -47.40
CA GLY A 680 -30.17 -26.93 -47.27
C GLY A 680 -30.76 -27.88 -46.22
N GLY A 681 -31.75 -27.36 -45.51
CA GLY A 681 -32.38 -27.86 -44.29
C GLY A 681 -32.71 -26.64 -43.40
N ASP A 682 -33.18 -26.83 -42.18
CA ASP A 682 -33.52 -25.73 -41.26
C ASP A 682 -32.32 -25.21 -40.45
N HIS A 683 -32.36 -23.94 -40.01
CA HIS A 683 -31.39 -23.29 -39.11
C HIS A 683 -29.94 -23.18 -39.63
N ASN A 684 -29.74 -23.18 -40.95
CA ASN A 684 -28.40 -23.11 -41.54
C ASN A 684 -27.88 -21.66 -41.63
N THR A 685 -26.61 -21.46 -41.27
CA THR A 685 -25.97 -20.14 -41.23
C THR A 685 -24.79 -20.07 -42.19
N ALA A 686 -24.79 -19.09 -43.10
CA ALA A 686 -23.69 -18.80 -44.02
C ALA A 686 -23.15 -17.39 -43.82
N ILE A 687 -21.83 -17.24 -43.64
CA ILE A 687 -21.18 -15.95 -43.41
C ILE A 687 -20.00 -15.79 -44.37
N VAL A 688 -19.89 -14.64 -45.03
CA VAL A 688 -18.66 -14.24 -45.72
C VAL A 688 -18.10 -12.92 -45.22
N LEU A 689 -16.77 -12.89 -45.07
CA LEU A 689 -15.99 -11.74 -44.66
C LEU A 689 -14.98 -11.43 -45.77
N GLY A 690 -15.25 -10.40 -46.58
CA GLY A 690 -14.35 -9.97 -47.66
C GLY A 690 -15.09 -9.62 -48.95
N THR A 691 -14.50 -8.73 -49.74
CA THR A 691 -15.08 -8.26 -51.00
C THR A 691 -15.08 -9.33 -52.09
N GLN A 692 -16.05 -9.25 -53.02
CA GLN A 692 -16.29 -10.23 -54.09
C GLN A 692 -16.67 -11.65 -53.62
N SER A 693 -17.10 -11.80 -52.37
CA SER A 693 -17.47 -13.09 -51.76
C SER A 693 -18.98 -13.38 -51.83
N SER A 694 -19.37 -14.64 -51.55
CA SER A 694 -20.75 -15.12 -51.65
C SER A 694 -21.16 -15.99 -50.45
N ALA A 695 -22.19 -15.59 -49.70
CA ALA A 695 -22.81 -16.36 -48.62
C ALA A 695 -24.17 -16.93 -49.05
N LYS A 696 -24.35 -18.24 -48.91
CA LYS A 696 -25.56 -18.96 -49.29
C LYS A 696 -26.03 -19.93 -48.20
N ALA A 697 -27.27 -19.77 -47.76
CA ALA A 697 -27.96 -20.70 -46.87
C ALA A 697 -29.35 -21.05 -47.41
N GLY A 698 -29.71 -22.33 -47.37
CA GLY A 698 -31.04 -22.79 -47.73
C GLY A 698 -31.30 -22.97 -49.23
N LEU A 699 -31.94 -24.09 -49.54
CA LEU A 699 -32.70 -24.33 -50.78
C LEU A 699 -34.07 -25.00 -50.49
N ALA A 700 -34.21 -25.62 -49.32
CA ALA A 700 -35.47 -26.07 -48.72
C ALA A 700 -35.28 -26.22 -47.21
N GLY A 701 -35.93 -25.35 -46.43
CA GLY A 701 -35.81 -25.25 -44.96
C GLY A 701 -36.34 -23.91 -44.47
N GLY A 702 -36.15 -23.57 -43.19
CA GLY A 702 -36.45 -22.26 -42.58
C GLY A 702 -35.57 -21.95 -41.35
N ASN A 703 -35.68 -20.73 -40.82
CA ASN A 703 -34.74 -20.15 -39.83
C ASN A 703 -33.28 -19.98 -40.35
N ASP A 704 -33.09 -19.90 -41.68
CA ASP A 704 -31.76 -19.75 -42.31
C ASP A 704 -31.24 -18.29 -42.28
N VAL A 705 -29.92 -18.14 -42.17
CA VAL A 705 -29.24 -16.83 -42.03
C VAL A 705 -28.09 -16.71 -43.05
N ALA A 706 -28.05 -15.60 -43.80
CA ALA A 706 -26.93 -15.26 -44.67
C ALA A 706 -26.39 -13.86 -44.36
N VAL A 707 -25.08 -13.74 -44.08
CA VAL A 707 -24.43 -12.49 -43.70
C VAL A 707 -23.33 -12.12 -44.69
N ALA A 708 -23.40 -10.89 -45.19
CA ALA A 708 -22.43 -10.29 -46.10
C ALA A 708 -21.86 -9.00 -45.50
N VAL A 709 -20.53 -8.91 -45.40
CA VAL A 709 -19.81 -7.72 -44.92
C VAL A 709 -18.86 -7.22 -46.01
N PHE A 710 -18.82 -5.90 -46.20
CA PHE A 710 -18.10 -5.13 -47.24
C PHE A 710 -18.76 -5.08 -48.62
N HIS A 711 -18.26 -4.16 -49.47
CA HIS A 711 -18.80 -3.82 -50.80
C HIS A 711 -18.68 -4.98 -51.82
N ASP A 712 -19.60 -5.02 -52.79
CA ASP A 712 -19.67 -6.02 -53.86
C ASP A 712 -19.68 -7.47 -53.34
N VAL A 713 -20.60 -7.76 -52.40
CA VAL A 713 -20.78 -9.08 -51.77
C VAL A 713 -22.23 -9.55 -51.94
N HIS A 714 -22.44 -10.86 -52.16
CA HIS A 714 -23.77 -11.44 -52.35
C HIS A 714 -24.15 -12.34 -51.17
N ALA A 715 -25.13 -11.91 -50.36
CA ALA A 715 -25.86 -12.79 -49.45
C ALA A 715 -27.15 -13.28 -50.12
N ALA A 716 -27.46 -14.57 -49.95
CA ALA A 716 -28.73 -15.17 -50.35
C ALA A 716 -29.13 -16.27 -49.34
N ALA A 717 -30.18 -15.99 -48.55
CA ALA A 717 -30.88 -16.99 -47.75
C ALA A 717 -32.21 -17.34 -48.46
N THR A 718 -32.44 -18.61 -48.78
CA THR A 718 -33.54 -19.01 -49.69
C THR A 718 -34.34 -20.22 -49.21
N GLY A 719 -35.16 -20.02 -48.17
CA GLY A 719 -36.14 -21.01 -47.70
C GLY A 719 -37.00 -20.55 -46.52
N GLY A 720 -38.31 -20.84 -46.56
CA GLY A 720 -39.14 -20.96 -45.37
C GLY A 720 -39.40 -19.70 -44.53
N SER A 721 -39.80 -19.95 -43.28
CA SER A 721 -40.19 -18.92 -42.31
C SER A 721 -38.98 -18.43 -41.52
N ASN A 722 -38.95 -17.12 -41.22
CA ASN A 722 -37.84 -16.40 -40.60
C ASN A 722 -36.53 -16.53 -41.40
N LEU A 723 -36.29 -15.55 -42.28
CA LEU A 723 -35.03 -15.39 -43.02
C LEU A 723 -34.36 -14.09 -42.58
N SER A 724 -33.03 -14.11 -42.46
CA SER A 724 -32.23 -12.91 -42.17
C SER A 724 -31.13 -12.73 -43.22
N ASP A 725 -31.32 -11.76 -44.10
CA ASP A 725 -30.28 -11.20 -44.99
C ASP A 725 -29.76 -9.90 -44.34
N ILE A 726 -28.47 -9.87 -44.01
CA ILE A 726 -27.82 -8.72 -43.37
C ILE A 726 -26.72 -8.21 -44.30
N ARG A 727 -26.90 -6.97 -44.80
CA ARG A 727 -25.96 -6.24 -45.67
C ARG A 727 -25.62 -4.89 -45.06
N ILE A 728 -24.37 -4.47 -45.17
CA ILE A 728 -23.85 -3.24 -44.54
C ILE A 728 -23.01 -2.45 -45.56
N ASP A 729 -23.62 -1.45 -46.21
CA ASP A 729 -23.00 -0.52 -47.17
C ASP A 729 -23.03 0.94 -46.64
N HIS A 730 -22.04 1.75 -47.03
CA HIS A 730 -21.68 2.96 -46.28
C HIS A 730 -21.91 4.33 -46.99
N LEU A 731 -23.15 4.82 -46.86
CA LEU A 731 -23.52 6.23 -46.61
C LEU A 731 -23.65 7.27 -47.79
N LEU A 732 -24.55 8.25 -47.55
CA LEU A 732 -24.80 9.56 -48.23
C LEU A 732 -25.74 9.65 -49.46
N ALA A 733 -26.98 10.11 -49.18
CA ALA A 733 -27.92 10.96 -49.93
C ALA A 733 -27.70 11.24 -51.45
N THR A 734 -28.73 11.24 -52.30
CA THR A 734 -29.91 12.14 -52.19
C THR A 734 -31.26 11.60 -52.73
N THR A 735 -32.35 11.91 -52.00
CA THR A 735 -33.80 11.87 -52.38
C THR A 735 -34.41 10.52 -52.79
N LEU A 736 -35.66 10.13 -52.46
CA LEU A 736 -36.81 10.55 -51.60
C LEU A 736 -37.84 9.38 -51.67
N PRO A 737 -38.93 9.27 -50.84
CA PRO A 737 -39.26 9.82 -49.52
C PRO A 737 -39.38 8.71 -48.42
N PRO A 738 -39.68 9.01 -47.14
CA PRO A 738 -39.35 8.11 -46.02
C PRO A 738 -40.50 7.34 -45.34
N VAL A 739 -40.13 6.33 -44.55
CA VAL A 739 -40.92 5.75 -43.43
C VAL A 739 -40.02 5.71 -42.19
N ASN A 740 -40.52 6.16 -41.03
CA ASN A 740 -39.71 6.45 -39.84
C ASN A 740 -39.93 5.44 -38.70
N SER A 741 -39.38 4.23 -38.79
CA SER A 741 -39.31 3.28 -37.68
C SER A 741 -38.33 2.14 -37.96
N ILE A 742 -37.51 1.77 -36.96
CA ILE A 742 -36.76 0.50 -36.95
C ILE A 742 -37.14 -0.20 -35.65
N ASP A 743 -37.93 -1.28 -35.76
CA ASP A 743 -38.25 -2.17 -34.64
C ASP A 743 -37.23 -3.32 -34.59
N PHE A 744 -36.83 -3.71 -33.38
CA PHE A 744 -36.08 -4.94 -33.10
C PHE A 744 -36.90 -5.83 -32.17
N ALA A 745 -37.24 -7.03 -32.62
CA ALA A 745 -38.05 -7.98 -31.84
C ALA A 745 -37.25 -9.25 -31.55
N PHE A 746 -37.22 -9.64 -30.27
CA PHE A 746 -36.68 -10.93 -29.82
C PHE A 746 -37.76 -11.68 -29.03
N SER A 747 -37.91 -12.98 -29.29
CA SER A 747 -38.88 -13.84 -28.62
C SER A 747 -38.16 -14.82 -27.68
N SER A 748 -38.72 -15.08 -26.50
CA SER A 748 -38.27 -16.15 -25.61
C SER A 748 -39.45 -16.80 -24.89
N ASN A 749 -39.45 -18.13 -24.80
CA ASN A 749 -40.54 -18.89 -24.20
C ASN A 749 -40.32 -19.11 -22.69
N GLY A 750 -41.06 -18.35 -21.87
CA GLY A 750 -41.72 -18.94 -20.69
C GLY A 750 -40.96 -19.05 -19.37
N GLN A 751 -39.79 -18.41 -19.18
CA GLN A 751 -39.12 -18.35 -17.86
C GLN A 751 -38.64 -16.95 -17.44
N GLY A 752 -38.53 -15.99 -18.36
CA GLY A 752 -38.10 -14.61 -18.07
C GLY A 752 -39.17 -13.60 -18.48
N GLY A 753 -39.50 -12.65 -17.59
CA GLY A 753 -40.34 -11.51 -17.91
C GLY A 753 -39.49 -10.30 -18.27
N LEU A 754 -39.50 -9.87 -19.53
CA LEU A 754 -38.72 -8.74 -20.02
C LEU A 754 -39.67 -7.73 -20.68
N GLN A 755 -39.86 -6.56 -20.07
CA GLN A 755 -40.83 -5.55 -20.50
C GLN A 755 -40.21 -4.15 -20.63
N TYR A 756 -40.60 -3.45 -21.70
CA TYR A 756 -40.28 -2.05 -21.93
C TYR A 756 -41.51 -1.16 -21.72
N GLY A 757 -41.38 -0.07 -20.95
CA GLY A 757 -42.43 0.90 -20.69
C GLY A 757 -42.86 0.99 -19.21
N THR A 758 -44.05 1.55 -18.96
CA THR A 758 -44.61 1.83 -17.62
C THR A 758 -45.25 0.58 -16.99
N ALA A 759 -44.54 -0.56 -17.02
CA ALA A 759 -45.12 -1.88 -16.78
C ALA A 759 -44.39 -2.68 -15.67
N THR A 760 -45.05 -3.73 -15.19
CA THR A 760 -44.53 -4.61 -14.13
C THR A 760 -44.13 -5.97 -14.69
N ALA A 761 -42.83 -6.27 -14.67
CA ALA A 761 -42.32 -7.60 -14.96
C ALA A 761 -42.38 -8.49 -13.71
N GLN A 762 -42.87 -9.72 -13.85
CA GLN A 762 -42.97 -10.67 -12.75
C GLN A 762 -42.46 -12.05 -13.17
N SER A 763 -41.68 -12.71 -12.32
CA SER A 763 -41.18 -14.07 -12.52
C SER A 763 -41.68 -15.03 -11.42
N ALA A 764 -41.59 -16.34 -11.70
CA ALA A 764 -41.81 -17.39 -10.71
C ALA A 764 -40.56 -17.59 -9.82
N ALA A 765 -40.63 -18.52 -8.87
CA ALA A 765 -39.46 -18.92 -8.08
C ALA A 765 -38.32 -19.45 -8.99
N GLY A 766 -37.08 -19.00 -8.74
CA GLY A 766 -35.92 -19.26 -9.60
C GLY A 766 -35.86 -18.47 -10.91
N GLY A 767 -36.86 -17.63 -11.22
CA GLY A 767 -36.96 -16.91 -12.49
C GLY A 767 -36.47 -15.46 -12.44
N THR A 768 -36.08 -14.94 -13.61
CA THR A 768 -35.56 -13.57 -13.78
C THR A 768 -36.66 -12.59 -14.21
N ALA A 769 -36.76 -11.44 -13.54
CA ALA A 769 -37.66 -10.34 -13.88
C ALA A 769 -36.87 -9.07 -14.25
N VAL A 770 -37.12 -8.52 -15.45
CA VAL A 770 -36.45 -7.32 -15.98
C VAL A 770 -37.48 -6.31 -16.47
N ALA A 771 -37.47 -5.11 -15.90
CA ALA A 771 -38.35 -4.01 -16.28
C ALA A 771 -37.56 -2.73 -16.60
N ILE A 772 -37.73 -2.19 -17.80
CA ILE A 772 -36.98 -1.01 -18.26
C ILE A 772 -37.95 0.07 -18.76
N GLY A 773 -37.99 1.20 -18.08
CA GLY A 773 -38.88 2.31 -18.43
C GLY A 773 -39.20 3.22 -17.23
N PRO A 774 -39.80 4.41 -17.46
CA PRO A 774 -40.26 5.26 -16.37
C PRO A 774 -41.40 4.57 -15.59
N TRP A 775 -41.32 4.57 -14.26
CA TRP A 775 -42.24 3.87 -13.36
C TRP A 775 -42.35 2.36 -13.63
N SER A 776 -41.18 1.71 -13.77
CA SER A 776 -41.04 0.27 -14.01
C SER A 776 -40.86 -0.51 -12.70
N ARG A 777 -41.45 -1.71 -12.60
CA ARG A 777 -41.31 -2.59 -11.42
C ARG A 777 -40.95 -4.01 -11.84
N ALA A 778 -39.94 -4.59 -11.20
CA ALA A 778 -39.57 -6.00 -11.34
C ALA A 778 -39.89 -6.73 -10.03
N ASN A 779 -40.50 -7.91 -10.12
CA ASN A 779 -40.88 -8.73 -8.98
C ASN A 779 -40.47 -10.20 -9.21
N SER A 780 -39.56 -10.74 -8.39
CA SER A 780 -39.09 -12.12 -8.52
C SER A 780 -39.53 -13.00 -7.35
N GLY A 781 -39.77 -14.29 -7.64
CA GLY A 781 -40.02 -15.30 -6.61
C GLY A 781 -38.76 -15.69 -5.82
N THR A 782 -38.91 -16.61 -4.88
CA THR A 782 -37.80 -17.19 -4.08
C THR A 782 -36.66 -17.69 -4.97
N ASN A 783 -35.40 -17.49 -4.55
CA ASN A 783 -34.19 -17.76 -5.34
C ASN A 783 -34.14 -16.99 -6.68
N GLY A 784 -34.77 -15.83 -6.78
CA GLY A 784 -34.93 -15.07 -8.02
C GLY A 784 -33.98 -13.89 -8.19
N PHE A 785 -33.97 -13.32 -9.40
CA PHE A 785 -33.28 -12.07 -9.72
C PHE A 785 -34.26 -11.03 -10.27
N ALA A 786 -34.27 -9.83 -9.68
CA ALA A 786 -35.10 -8.71 -10.14
C ALA A 786 -34.23 -7.50 -10.50
N PHE A 787 -34.39 -6.98 -11.72
CA PHE A 787 -33.72 -5.77 -12.18
C PHE A 787 -34.73 -4.75 -12.72
N ALA A 788 -34.67 -3.52 -12.19
CA ALA A 788 -35.54 -2.43 -12.59
C ALA A 788 -34.75 -1.14 -12.86
N MET A 789 -35.07 -0.44 -13.95
CA MET A 789 -34.34 0.76 -14.39
C MET A 789 -35.28 1.79 -15.03
N GLY A 790 -35.30 3.01 -14.47
CA GLY A 790 -36.18 4.09 -14.91
C GLY A 790 -35.85 5.44 -14.27
N GLN A 791 -36.76 6.41 -14.40
CA GLN A 791 -36.75 7.65 -13.57
C GLN A 791 -37.28 7.41 -12.15
N SER A 792 -38.04 6.34 -11.99
CA SER A 792 -38.54 5.76 -10.75
C SER A 792 -38.68 4.28 -11.06
N SER A 793 -38.08 3.42 -10.25
CA SER A 793 -38.08 1.97 -10.46
C SER A 793 -38.16 1.20 -9.14
N ASP A 794 -38.71 -0.01 -9.16
CA ASP A 794 -38.79 -0.89 -7.99
C ASP A 794 -38.28 -2.29 -8.33
N ALA A 795 -37.31 -2.81 -7.57
CA ALA A 795 -36.89 -4.21 -7.61
C ALA A 795 -37.31 -4.90 -6.30
N LEU A 796 -38.33 -5.75 -6.38
CA LEU A 796 -38.88 -6.52 -5.27
C LEU A 796 -38.52 -8.00 -5.45
N THR A 797 -38.14 -8.68 -4.37
CA THR A 797 -37.72 -10.09 -4.43
C THR A 797 -38.30 -10.93 -3.30
N GLY A 798 -38.61 -12.19 -3.58
CA GLY A 798 -38.84 -13.21 -2.54
C GLY A 798 -37.57 -13.53 -1.73
N PRO A 799 -37.63 -14.49 -0.80
CA PRO A 799 -36.47 -14.89 0.02
C PRO A 799 -35.32 -15.51 -0.79
N ALA A 800 -34.10 -15.46 -0.21
CA ALA A 800 -32.85 -15.95 -0.78
C ALA A 800 -32.57 -15.40 -2.20
N SER A 801 -32.85 -14.12 -2.43
CA SER A 801 -32.89 -13.51 -3.78
C SER A 801 -32.06 -12.23 -3.90
N VAL A 802 -31.86 -11.76 -5.14
CA VAL A 802 -31.06 -10.56 -5.46
C VAL A 802 -31.89 -9.53 -6.22
N GLY A 803 -31.97 -8.32 -5.68
CA GLY A 803 -32.70 -7.18 -6.26
C GLY A 803 -31.77 -6.01 -6.60
N LEU A 804 -31.83 -5.52 -7.84
CA LEU A 804 -31.06 -4.37 -8.32
C LEU A 804 -31.98 -3.28 -8.92
N ALA A 805 -31.95 -2.08 -8.35
CA ALA A 805 -32.75 -0.94 -8.82
C ALA A 805 -31.87 0.25 -9.23
N VAL A 806 -32.28 0.97 -10.29
CA VAL A 806 -31.59 2.18 -10.78
C VAL A 806 -32.57 3.36 -10.82
N ASN A 807 -32.22 4.42 -10.07
CA ASN A 807 -33.09 5.53 -9.66
C ASN A 807 -34.41 5.02 -9.05
N GLY A 808 -34.31 4.25 -7.96
CA GLY A 808 -35.42 3.43 -7.49
C GLY A 808 -35.25 2.82 -6.09
N VAL A 809 -36.13 1.87 -5.75
CA VAL A 809 -36.09 1.10 -4.50
C VAL A 809 -35.73 -0.35 -4.80
N ALA A 810 -34.68 -0.87 -4.16
CA ALA A 810 -34.41 -2.31 -4.09
C ALA A 810 -34.79 -2.81 -2.70
N ALA A 811 -35.82 -3.67 -2.58
CA ALA A 811 -36.36 -4.11 -1.30
C ALA A 811 -36.38 -5.65 -1.16
N PRO A 812 -35.69 -6.21 -0.15
CA PRO A 812 -35.74 -7.63 0.18
C PRO A 812 -37.02 -7.98 0.96
N LEU A 813 -37.49 -9.24 0.88
CA LEU A 813 -38.70 -9.70 1.57
C LEU A 813 -38.47 -10.98 2.41
N GLY A 814 -37.23 -11.41 2.62
CA GLY A 814 -36.92 -12.68 3.28
C GLY A 814 -35.59 -12.74 4.05
N ALA A 815 -34.82 -13.80 3.79
CA ALA A 815 -33.63 -14.17 4.54
C ALA A 815 -32.54 -14.62 3.57
N ASN A 816 -31.29 -14.22 3.82
CA ASN A 816 -30.17 -14.33 2.89
C ASN A 816 -30.39 -13.52 1.60
N ASP A 817 -31.04 -12.36 1.70
CA ASP A 817 -31.32 -11.47 0.56
C ASP A 817 -30.23 -10.41 0.36
N LEU A 818 -30.01 -10.01 -0.90
CA LEU A 818 -29.15 -8.89 -1.30
C LEU A 818 -29.95 -7.84 -2.07
N ALA A 819 -30.02 -6.62 -1.53
CA ALA A 819 -30.62 -5.46 -2.19
C ALA A 819 -29.55 -4.41 -2.56
N VAL A 820 -29.49 -4.05 -3.85
CA VAL A 820 -28.56 -3.04 -4.38
C VAL A 820 -29.35 -1.94 -5.07
N ALA A 821 -29.11 -0.68 -4.68
CA ALA A 821 -29.72 0.48 -5.32
C ALA A 821 -28.66 1.45 -5.82
N ILE A 822 -28.84 1.96 -7.04
CA ILE A 822 -28.02 3.02 -7.64
C ILE A 822 -28.91 4.26 -7.78
N ASN A 823 -28.46 5.40 -7.25
CA ASN A 823 -29.25 6.64 -7.13
C ASN A 823 -30.60 6.43 -6.41
N GLY A 824 -30.64 5.58 -5.38
CA GLY A 824 -31.88 5.03 -4.84
C GLY A 824 -31.77 4.46 -3.42
N PHE A 825 -32.86 3.86 -2.94
CA PHE A 825 -32.95 3.27 -1.60
C PHE A 825 -32.72 1.76 -1.63
N ALA A 826 -31.88 1.25 -0.74
CA ALA A 826 -31.66 -0.18 -0.56
C ALA A 826 -32.18 -0.65 0.82
N GLY A 827 -33.16 -1.56 0.81
CA GLY A 827 -33.78 -2.11 2.01
C GLY A 827 -35.29 -1.85 2.10
N THR A 828 -35.85 -2.09 3.29
CA THR A 828 -37.27 -1.85 3.61
C THR A 828 -37.43 -0.66 4.57
N PRO A 829 -38.16 0.41 4.20
CA PRO A 829 -38.52 1.46 5.15
C PRO A 829 -39.64 0.95 6.06
N GLN A 830 -39.35 0.91 7.37
CA GLN A 830 -40.22 0.50 8.48
C GLN A 830 -40.51 -1.01 8.67
N GLY A 831 -40.22 -1.48 9.88
CA GLY A 831 -41.30 -2.03 10.72
C GLY A 831 -41.68 -3.51 10.59
N GLY A 832 -40.81 -4.38 10.06
CA GLY A 832 -41.05 -5.84 10.04
C GLY A 832 -39.84 -6.65 10.52
N PRO A 833 -40.03 -7.73 11.32
CA PRO A 833 -38.95 -8.65 11.65
C PRO A 833 -38.68 -9.58 10.46
N VAL A 834 -37.70 -9.22 9.63
CA VAL A 834 -37.23 -10.07 8.52
C VAL A 834 -36.12 -11.02 8.98
N GLY A 835 -35.71 -11.96 8.11
CA GLY A 835 -34.93 -13.13 8.51
C GLY A 835 -33.42 -12.90 8.64
N MET A 836 -32.67 -14.00 8.80
CA MET A 836 -31.22 -14.00 9.02
C MET A 836 -30.43 -13.57 7.77
N ASN A 837 -29.25 -12.98 7.98
CA ASN A 837 -28.20 -12.71 7.00
C ASN A 837 -28.57 -11.76 5.83
N ASN A 838 -29.13 -10.56 6.08
CA ASN A 838 -29.56 -9.65 5.01
C ASN A 838 -28.54 -8.52 4.72
N THR A 839 -28.35 -8.20 3.43
CA THR A 839 -27.40 -7.17 2.95
C THR A 839 -28.09 -6.10 2.10
N ALA A 840 -27.84 -4.82 2.42
CA ALA A 840 -28.27 -3.66 1.63
C ALA A 840 -27.09 -2.78 1.19
N ILE A 841 -27.05 -2.37 -0.08
CA ILE A 841 -25.99 -1.53 -0.66
C ILE A 841 -26.61 -0.35 -1.42
N ALA A 842 -26.37 0.88 -0.96
CA ALA A 842 -26.81 2.11 -1.61
C ALA A 842 -25.63 2.88 -2.24
N ILE A 843 -25.63 2.96 -3.57
CA ILE A 843 -24.63 3.64 -4.39
C ILE A 843 -25.22 4.97 -4.86
N ASN A 844 -24.68 6.07 -4.35
CA ASN A 844 -25.14 7.45 -4.54
C ASN A 844 -26.55 7.78 -3.98
N ASN A 845 -26.61 8.88 -3.23
CA ASN A 845 -27.80 9.59 -2.75
C ASN A 845 -28.58 9.00 -1.54
N PHE A 846 -29.37 9.87 -0.92
CA PHE A 846 -30.33 9.60 0.15
C PHE A 846 -31.61 8.95 -0.41
N PRO A 847 -32.31 8.07 0.34
CA PRO A 847 -32.25 7.89 1.80
C PRO A 847 -31.19 6.92 2.33
N GLY A 848 -30.32 6.35 1.49
CA GLY A 848 -29.24 5.45 1.93
C GLY A 848 -29.65 3.97 2.00
N ALA A 849 -29.01 3.20 2.88
CA ALA A 849 -29.18 1.76 3.02
C ALA A 849 -29.68 1.38 4.43
N GLN A 850 -30.74 0.56 4.52
CA GLN A 850 -31.32 0.14 5.80
C GLN A 850 -31.67 -1.35 5.87
N VAL A 851 -31.34 -2.02 6.98
CA VAL A 851 -31.71 -3.42 7.25
C VAL A 851 -32.25 -3.55 8.68
N ALA A 852 -33.39 -4.22 8.85
CA ALA A 852 -34.07 -4.36 10.15
C ALA A 852 -34.52 -5.81 10.42
N GLY A 853 -34.10 -6.35 11.57
CA GLY A 853 -34.43 -7.72 11.99
C GLY A 853 -33.48 -8.76 11.41
N GLY A 854 -33.15 -9.79 12.21
CA GLY A 854 -32.24 -10.87 11.83
C GLY A 854 -30.96 -10.95 12.65
N ASN A 855 -30.14 -11.94 12.32
CA ASN A 855 -28.80 -12.14 12.84
C ASN A 855 -27.83 -11.93 11.66
N GLN A 856 -26.72 -11.20 11.87
CA GLN A 856 -25.71 -10.84 10.85
C GLN A 856 -26.24 -9.97 9.70
N ASN A 857 -26.62 -8.72 10.01
CA ASN A 857 -27.07 -7.73 9.02
C ASN A 857 -25.95 -6.78 8.58
N LEU A 858 -25.94 -6.42 7.29
CA LEU A 858 -24.94 -5.54 6.68
C LEU A 858 -25.60 -4.41 5.87
N ALA A 859 -25.27 -3.15 6.16
CA ALA A 859 -25.67 -2.00 5.33
C ALA A 859 -24.45 -1.18 4.90
N LEU A 860 -24.29 -0.98 3.58
CA LEU A 860 -23.28 -0.14 2.96
C LEU A 860 -23.94 1.06 2.28
N ALA A 861 -23.48 2.28 2.56
CA ALA A 861 -23.96 3.50 1.90
C ALA A 861 -22.81 4.43 1.48
N LEU A 862 -22.77 4.78 0.19
CA LEU A 862 -21.68 5.59 -0.38
C LEU A 862 -21.81 7.09 -0.05
N LEU A 863 -23.02 7.64 -0.18
CA LEU A 863 -23.34 9.08 -0.05
C LEU A 863 -24.64 9.32 0.73
N GLY A 864 -24.88 8.50 1.76
CA GLY A 864 -26.09 8.55 2.59
C GLY A 864 -25.90 7.71 3.86
N PRO A 865 -26.90 7.68 4.76
CA PRO A 865 -26.80 6.93 6.01
C PRO A 865 -26.84 5.42 5.77
N ALA A 866 -26.19 4.67 6.65
CA ALA A 866 -26.28 3.22 6.76
C ALA A 866 -26.91 2.88 8.13
N THR A 867 -28.05 2.21 8.14
CA THR A 867 -28.77 1.87 9.39
C THR A 867 -29.02 0.36 9.48
N VAL A 868 -28.63 -0.25 10.60
CA VAL A 868 -28.86 -1.68 10.86
C VAL A 868 -29.49 -1.93 12.23
N GLY A 869 -30.36 -2.92 12.30
CA GLY A 869 -30.87 -3.47 13.56
C GLY A 869 -31.08 -4.98 13.50
N GLY A 870 -30.77 -5.67 14.59
CA GLY A 870 -30.70 -7.14 14.65
C GLY A 870 -29.83 -7.62 15.82
N THR A 871 -29.42 -8.90 15.86
CA THR A 871 -28.56 -9.40 16.97
C THR A 871 -27.08 -9.14 16.77
N SER A 872 -26.63 -9.00 15.53
CA SER A 872 -25.23 -8.81 15.18
C SER A 872 -25.18 -8.05 13.87
N ASN A 873 -24.59 -6.85 13.87
CA ASN A 873 -24.86 -5.88 12.82
C ASN A 873 -23.62 -5.05 12.43
N VAL A 874 -23.51 -4.72 11.14
CA VAL A 874 -22.45 -3.88 10.56
C VAL A 874 -23.07 -2.76 9.71
N ALA A 875 -22.95 -1.51 10.14
CA ALA A 875 -23.25 -0.33 9.34
C ALA A 875 -21.95 0.33 8.85
N LEU A 876 -21.86 0.55 7.54
CA LEU A 876 -20.74 1.23 6.89
C LEU A 876 -21.27 2.39 6.04
N SER A 877 -21.01 3.63 6.47
CA SER A 877 -21.27 4.82 5.65
C SER A 877 -19.96 5.51 5.31
N LEU A 878 -19.80 5.91 4.06
CA LEU A 878 -18.64 6.71 3.65
C LEU A 878 -18.90 8.19 3.96
N ASN A 879 -19.99 8.75 3.44
CA ASN A 879 -20.39 10.15 3.64
C ASN A 879 -21.83 10.22 4.19
N GLY A 880 -21.99 10.06 5.51
CA GLY A 880 -23.28 9.95 6.19
C GLY A 880 -23.20 9.23 7.53
N GLN A 881 -24.30 9.20 8.28
CA GLN A 881 -24.32 8.53 9.59
C GLN A 881 -24.30 6.99 9.42
N ALA A 882 -23.40 6.32 10.14
CA ALA A 882 -23.45 4.88 10.36
C ALA A 882 -24.13 4.62 11.71
N SER A 883 -25.19 3.80 11.73
CA SER A 883 -26.00 3.53 12.92
C SER A 883 -26.30 2.04 13.07
N ALA A 884 -25.90 1.46 14.21
CA ALA A 884 -26.17 0.06 14.55
C ALA A 884 -26.96 -0.05 15.86
N THR A 885 -28.01 -0.88 15.88
CA THR A 885 -29.03 -0.89 16.94
C THR A 885 -29.37 -2.30 17.45
N GLY A 886 -29.25 -2.50 18.76
CA GLY A 886 -29.62 -3.74 19.45
C GLY A 886 -28.64 -4.91 19.25
N GLY A 887 -28.75 -5.93 20.10
CA GLY A 887 -28.08 -7.23 19.90
C GLY A 887 -26.99 -7.57 20.92
N SER A 888 -25.94 -8.25 20.45
CA SER A 888 -24.80 -8.72 21.24
C SER A 888 -23.42 -8.35 20.66
N SER A 889 -23.34 -7.99 19.37
CA SER A 889 -22.12 -7.53 18.71
C SER A 889 -22.45 -6.50 17.62
N ASN A 890 -21.99 -5.26 17.77
CA ASN A 890 -22.33 -4.17 16.85
C ASN A 890 -21.09 -3.44 16.33
N VAL A 891 -21.10 -3.13 15.02
CA VAL A 891 -20.09 -2.29 14.37
C VAL A 891 -20.79 -1.18 13.59
N ALA A 892 -20.44 0.07 13.89
CA ALA A 892 -20.80 1.24 13.08
C ALA A 892 -19.54 1.99 12.70
N THR A 893 -19.30 2.17 11.39
CA THR A 893 -18.11 2.84 10.87
C THR A 893 -18.47 3.91 9.84
N ALA A 894 -17.92 5.11 10.04
CA ALA A 894 -18.14 6.32 9.26
C ALA A 894 -16.79 6.94 8.84
N PHE A 895 -16.65 7.51 7.63
CA PHE A 895 -15.33 7.85 7.06
C PHE A 895 -15.03 9.30 6.66
N PHE A 896 -16.04 10.09 6.24
CA PHE A 896 -15.82 11.47 5.76
C PHE A 896 -16.41 12.54 6.71
N ALA A 897 -16.01 13.80 6.54
CA ALA A 897 -16.31 14.88 7.49
C ALA A 897 -17.81 15.03 7.81
N ASN A 898 -18.12 15.24 9.11
CA ASN A 898 -19.48 15.25 9.68
C ASN A 898 -20.25 13.90 9.64
N SER A 899 -19.57 12.78 9.35
CA SER A 899 -20.17 11.44 9.38
C SER A 899 -20.01 10.80 10.75
N ASN A 900 -21.09 10.76 11.54
CA ASN A 900 -21.07 10.18 12.89
C ASN A 900 -21.25 8.64 12.85
N ALA A 901 -20.55 7.94 13.74
CA ALA A 901 -20.71 6.51 13.97
C ALA A 901 -21.38 6.29 15.33
N VAL A 902 -22.58 5.70 15.32
CA VAL A 902 -23.45 5.61 16.50
C VAL A 902 -23.86 4.16 16.74
N VAL A 903 -23.58 3.65 17.93
CA VAL A 903 -24.05 2.32 18.38
C VAL A 903 -25.00 2.47 19.57
N GLN A 904 -26.23 1.99 19.40
CA GLN A 904 -27.26 2.04 20.43
C GLN A 904 -27.64 0.65 20.91
N ASN A 905 -27.34 0.42 22.18
CA ASN A 905 -27.91 -0.60 23.07
C ASN A 905 -27.43 -2.05 22.85
N ALA A 906 -26.69 -2.53 23.87
CA ALA A 906 -26.33 -3.91 24.18
C ALA A 906 -25.23 -4.58 23.32
N GLY A 907 -24.37 -5.35 24.01
CA GLY A 907 -23.31 -6.16 23.43
C GLY A 907 -21.93 -5.50 23.35
N ASN A 908 -20.97 -6.27 22.81
CA ASN A 908 -19.65 -5.79 22.42
C ASN A 908 -19.81 -4.79 21.26
N SER A 909 -19.46 -3.53 21.48
CA SER A 909 -19.89 -2.43 20.60
C SER A 909 -18.70 -1.63 20.09
N TYR A 910 -18.61 -1.46 18.77
CA TYR A 910 -17.53 -0.76 18.08
C TYR A 910 -18.09 0.42 17.26
N ALA A 911 -17.84 1.65 17.71
CA ALA A 911 -18.13 2.87 16.95
C ALA A 911 -16.82 3.47 16.43
N THR A 912 -16.69 3.64 15.11
CA THR A 912 -15.50 4.24 14.48
C THR A 912 -15.89 5.37 13.55
N ALA A 913 -15.60 6.61 13.95
CA ALA A 913 -15.78 7.79 13.10
C ALA A 913 -14.42 8.32 12.64
N MET A 914 -14.25 8.46 11.32
CA MET A 914 -13.07 9.05 10.69
C MET A 914 -13.48 10.29 9.88
N GLY A 915 -12.54 11.20 9.64
CA GLY A 915 -12.77 12.43 8.88
C GLY A 915 -13.34 13.61 9.69
N GLY A 916 -13.62 13.45 10.99
CA GLY A 916 -14.18 14.51 11.84
C GLY A 916 -15.70 14.49 11.97
N GLY A 917 -16.28 13.31 12.14
CA GLY A 917 -17.53 13.11 12.86
C GLY A 917 -17.28 12.46 14.22
N ASP A 918 -18.31 12.34 15.05
CA ASP A 918 -18.22 11.79 16.40
C ASP A 918 -18.48 10.27 16.43
N ALA A 919 -17.82 9.58 17.36
CA ALA A 919 -18.03 8.16 17.63
C ALA A 919 -18.72 7.98 19.00
N GLU A 920 -19.94 7.46 18.99
CA GLU A 920 -20.78 7.36 20.19
C GLU A 920 -21.27 5.93 20.43
N VAL A 921 -21.00 5.41 21.63
CA VAL A 921 -21.57 4.15 22.13
C VAL A 921 -22.41 4.45 23.36
N LEU A 922 -23.74 4.32 23.23
CA LEU A 922 -24.68 4.84 24.23
C LEU A 922 -25.00 3.85 25.37
N ALA A 923 -24.77 2.54 25.17
CA ALA A 923 -24.86 1.51 26.21
C ALA A 923 -24.33 0.16 25.69
N GLY A 924 -23.50 -0.53 26.49
CA GLY A 924 -22.98 -1.86 26.16
C GLY A 924 -21.91 -2.33 27.15
N THR A 925 -21.23 -3.44 26.82
CA THR A 925 -20.13 -4.01 27.62
C THR A 925 -18.98 -4.37 26.68
N ASN A 926 -17.74 -4.06 27.03
CA ASN A 926 -16.59 -4.12 26.10
C ASN A 926 -16.76 -3.16 24.91
N ASN A 927 -17.06 -1.90 25.21
CA ASN A 927 -17.29 -0.87 24.20
C ASN A 927 -15.98 -0.24 23.73
N PHE A 928 -15.88 0.01 22.43
CA PHE A 928 -14.77 0.68 21.77
C PHE A 928 -15.32 1.86 20.96
N ALA A 929 -14.96 3.08 21.36
CA ALA A 929 -15.26 4.30 20.58
C ALA A 929 -13.96 4.90 20.05
N THR A 930 -13.87 5.07 18.73
CA THR A 930 -12.69 5.62 18.04
C THR A 930 -13.11 6.78 17.15
N ALA A 931 -12.65 7.99 17.45
CA ALA A 931 -12.96 9.19 16.65
C ALA A 931 -11.68 9.87 16.15
N VAL A 932 -11.52 10.02 14.83
CA VAL A 932 -10.29 10.55 14.19
C VAL A 932 -10.63 11.66 13.19
N GLY A 933 -10.12 12.88 13.36
CA GLY A 933 -10.47 14.01 12.49
C GLY A 933 -9.84 15.35 12.90
N MET A 934 -10.50 16.47 12.56
CA MET A 934 -10.08 17.80 13.01
C MET A 934 -10.64 18.13 14.40
N ASN A 935 -11.96 18.05 14.56
CA ASN A 935 -12.62 18.10 15.86
C ASN A 935 -13.39 16.78 16.01
N THR A 936 -13.23 16.11 17.15
CA THR A 936 -13.79 14.77 17.38
C THR A 936 -14.11 14.52 18.84
N VAL A 937 -15.29 13.94 19.09
CA VAL A 937 -15.67 13.35 20.37
C VAL A 937 -15.73 11.83 20.22
N ALA A 938 -15.05 11.12 21.13
CA ALA A 938 -15.28 9.70 21.40
C ALA A 938 -16.02 9.58 22.74
N ASN A 939 -17.29 9.18 22.71
CA ASN A 939 -18.16 9.09 23.87
C ASN A 939 -18.56 7.63 24.13
N VAL A 940 -18.33 7.15 25.35
CA VAL A 940 -18.85 5.86 25.83
C VAL A 940 -19.62 6.08 27.12
N ALA A 941 -20.95 6.04 27.00
CA ALA A 941 -21.83 6.13 28.16
C ALA A 941 -21.87 4.81 28.93
N ASN A 942 -21.91 4.89 30.26
CA ASN A 942 -22.09 3.74 31.13
C ASN A 942 -23.55 3.25 31.06
N PRO A 943 -23.84 1.96 30.83
CA PRO A 943 -25.22 1.46 30.79
C PRO A 943 -25.94 1.69 32.13
N THR A 944 -27.15 2.21 32.07
CA THR A 944 -28.00 2.53 33.23
C THR A 944 -28.53 1.27 33.92
N GLY A 945 -27.71 0.72 34.83
CA GLY A 945 -28.09 -0.38 35.73
C GLY A 945 -27.63 -1.77 35.25
N GLY A 946 -26.37 -2.13 35.53
CA GLY A 946 -25.85 -3.48 35.31
C GLY A 946 -24.47 -3.69 35.93
N ALA A 947 -24.39 -4.41 37.04
CA ALA A 947 -23.14 -4.62 37.75
C ALA A 947 -22.29 -5.74 37.12
N ASN A 948 -21.20 -5.38 36.44
CA ASN A 948 -20.02 -6.23 36.22
C ASN A 948 -18.82 -5.40 35.70
N PHE A 949 -17.66 -6.05 35.58
CA PHE A 949 -16.40 -5.45 35.14
C PHE A 949 -16.41 -5.07 33.65
N ASN A 950 -16.91 -3.88 33.33
CA ASN A 950 -16.94 -3.35 31.97
C ASN A 950 -15.62 -2.65 31.63
N TYR A 951 -14.74 -3.31 30.87
CA TYR A 951 -13.58 -2.65 30.25
C TYR A 951 -14.02 -1.94 28.98
N ASN A 952 -14.12 -0.61 28.98
CA ASN A 952 -14.34 0.15 27.74
C ASN A 952 -13.11 1.00 27.40
N HIS A 953 -12.89 1.19 26.10
CA HIS A 953 -11.77 1.94 25.56
C HIS A 953 -12.27 3.06 24.66
N ALA A 954 -11.85 4.29 24.93
CA ALA A 954 -12.25 5.46 24.15
C ALA A 954 -11.02 6.23 23.66
N PHE A 955 -10.94 6.43 22.35
CA PHE A 955 -9.79 7.01 21.67
C PHE A 955 -10.23 8.15 20.75
N ALA A 956 -9.76 9.37 21.02
CA ALA A 956 -10.01 10.53 20.18
C ALA A 956 -8.70 11.13 19.66
N VAL A 957 -8.60 11.34 18.34
CA VAL A 957 -7.50 12.05 17.71
C VAL A 957 -8.08 13.22 16.91
N GLY A 958 -7.72 14.43 17.31
CA GLY A 958 -8.27 15.67 16.78
C GLY A 958 -7.17 16.65 16.39
N GLY A 959 -7.12 17.08 15.13
CA GLY A 959 -6.16 18.10 14.67
C GLY A 959 -6.27 19.44 15.41
N GLY A 960 -7.48 19.82 15.83
CA GLY A 960 -7.77 20.98 16.67
C GLY A 960 -8.16 20.59 18.10
N HIS A 961 -9.33 19.94 18.24
CA HIS A 961 -9.91 19.53 19.52
C HIS A 961 -10.22 18.02 19.55
N ALA A 962 -9.64 17.30 20.50
CA ALA A 962 -9.97 15.90 20.77
C ALA A 962 -10.61 15.78 22.15
N GLN A 963 -11.80 15.18 22.24
CA GLN A 963 -12.45 14.94 23.52
C GLN A 963 -12.82 13.46 23.70
N VAL A 964 -12.47 12.93 24.86
CA VAL A 964 -12.96 11.64 25.35
C VAL A 964 -13.85 11.87 26.58
N ILE A 965 -15.04 11.26 26.56
CA ILE A 965 -15.95 11.20 27.69
C ILE A 965 -16.25 9.73 27.98
N VAL A 966 -15.98 9.29 29.21
CA VAL A 966 -16.24 7.92 29.67
C VAL A 966 -16.72 7.89 31.13
N GLY A 967 -17.44 6.83 31.51
CA GLY A 967 -17.73 6.52 32.91
C GLY A 967 -16.56 5.82 33.63
N ASN A 968 -16.87 5.08 34.71
CA ASN A 968 -15.89 4.28 35.47
C ASN A 968 -15.43 2.99 34.75
N ASN A 969 -14.24 2.48 35.13
CA ASN A 969 -13.54 1.27 34.63
C ASN A 969 -12.92 1.35 33.22
N ASN A 970 -12.48 2.54 32.78
CA ASN A 970 -12.15 2.77 31.38
C ASN A 970 -10.69 3.22 31.15
N ASP A 971 -10.18 2.89 29.95
CA ASP A 971 -8.93 3.44 29.42
C ASP A 971 -9.27 4.46 28.32
N ALA A 972 -8.84 5.70 28.52
CA ALA A 972 -9.34 6.87 27.81
C ALA A 972 -8.18 7.75 27.33
N THR A 973 -8.02 7.89 26.02
CA THR A 973 -6.88 8.63 25.44
C THR A 973 -7.33 9.64 24.38
N ALA A 974 -7.03 10.92 24.62
CA ALA A 974 -7.26 12.03 23.71
C ALA A 974 -5.93 12.60 23.20
N ILE A 975 -5.81 12.82 21.88
CA ILE A 975 -4.62 13.38 21.24
C ILE A 975 -5.02 14.60 20.40
N GLY A 976 -4.58 15.80 20.81
CA GLY A 976 -4.98 17.09 20.26
C GLY A 976 -3.83 17.82 19.57
N GLY A 977 -3.94 18.05 18.26
CA GLY A 977 -2.85 18.58 17.42
C GLY A 977 -2.48 20.05 17.64
N GLY A 978 -3.43 20.90 18.04
CA GLY A 978 -3.18 22.36 18.03
C GLY A 978 -3.92 23.26 19.04
N SER A 979 -4.95 22.78 19.75
CA SER A 979 -5.70 23.64 20.70
C SER A 979 -5.90 23.01 22.07
N ALA A 980 -6.58 21.87 22.16
CA ALA A 980 -6.75 21.14 23.41
C ALA A 980 -7.00 19.64 23.19
N ALA A 981 -6.60 18.85 24.19
CA ALA A 981 -6.96 17.44 24.33
C ALA A 981 -7.66 17.27 25.69
N GLY A 982 -8.91 16.82 25.69
CA GLY A 982 -9.72 16.67 26.89
C GLY A 982 -10.05 15.21 27.18
N VAL A 983 -9.68 14.71 28.35
CA VAL A 983 -10.22 13.47 28.89
C VAL A 983 -11.01 13.78 30.16
N LEU A 984 -12.32 13.61 30.10
CA LEU A 984 -13.21 13.65 31.26
C LEU A 984 -13.64 12.22 31.59
N ILE A 985 -13.27 11.77 32.79
CA ILE A 985 -13.85 10.57 33.41
C ILE A 985 -14.78 11.06 34.51
N ASP A 986 -16.08 10.87 34.32
CA ASP A 986 -17.14 11.30 35.25
C ASP A 986 -17.86 10.06 35.80
N GLY A 987 -17.71 9.84 37.11
CA GLY A 987 -18.12 8.62 37.80
C GLY A 987 -19.09 8.89 38.95
N THR A 988 -20.30 9.34 38.63
CA THR A 988 -21.38 9.69 39.60
C THR A 988 -22.01 8.51 40.35
N GLU A 989 -21.65 7.25 40.04
CA GLU A 989 -22.19 6.05 40.70
C GLU A 989 -21.15 5.34 41.58
N ASN A 990 -21.55 5.04 42.82
CA ASN A 990 -20.70 4.53 43.92
C ASN A 990 -20.25 3.06 43.72
N TYR A 991 -19.36 2.81 42.77
CA TYR A 991 -18.74 1.49 42.56
C TYR A 991 -17.30 1.45 43.04
N THR A 992 -17.08 0.79 44.19
CA THR A 992 -15.77 0.60 44.79
C THR A 992 -14.87 -0.34 43.99
N GLY A 993 -13.61 0.07 43.79
CA GLY A 993 -12.54 -0.80 43.27
C GLY A 993 -12.24 -0.67 41.78
N GLY A 994 -12.79 0.31 41.07
CA GLY A 994 -12.51 0.50 39.65
C GLY A 994 -11.15 1.13 39.34
N PHE A 995 -10.53 0.68 38.24
CA PHE A 995 -9.27 1.22 37.68
C PHE A 995 -9.58 2.08 36.47
N ASN A 996 -9.10 3.32 36.46
CA ASN A 996 -9.23 4.22 35.31
C ASN A 996 -7.84 4.69 34.84
N ARG A 997 -7.64 4.77 33.53
CA ARG A 997 -6.47 5.42 32.92
C ARG A 997 -6.95 6.52 31.97
N ALA A 998 -6.42 7.72 32.15
CA ALA A 998 -6.77 8.91 31.38
C ALA A 998 -5.51 9.59 30.85
N THR A 999 -5.40 9.73 29.54
CA THR A 999 -4.21 10.26 28.85
C THR A 999 -4.62 11.38 27.89
N ALA A 1000 -4.17 12.61 28.13
CA ALA A 1000 -4.35 13.73 27.19
C ALA A 1000 -2.99 14.20 26.66
N LEU A 1001 -2.77 14.07 25.35
CA LEU A 1001 -1.55 14.50 24.67
C LEU A 1001 -1.88 15.70 23.77
N GLY A 1002 -1.36 16.89 24.10
CA GLY A 1002 -1.70 18.14 23.42
C GLY A 1002 -0.49 18.91 22.90
N GLY A 1003 -0.63 19.50 21.69
CA GLY A 1003 0.21 20.62 21.26
C GLY A 1003 -0.05 21.93 22.03
N GLY A 1004 -1.20 21.99 22.72
CA GLY A 1004 -1.61 23.07 23.63
C GLY A 1004 -2.11 22.52 24.96
N ASN A 1005 -3.16 23.13 25.52
CA ASN A 1005 -3.69 22.80 26.85
C ASN A 1005 -4.30 21.37 26.88
N ALA A 1006 -3.54 20.38 27.34
CA ALA A 1006 -4.08 19.05 27.65
C ALA A 1006 -4.78 19.07 29.02
N GLN A 1007 -6.04 18.66 29.10
CA GLN A 1007 -6.83 18.62 30.33
C GLN A 1007 -7.28 17.18 30.60
N VAL A 1008 -6.73 16.55 31.63
CA VAL A 1008 -7.26 15.31 32.21
C VAL A 1008 -7.97 15.64 33.51
N SER A 1009 -9.23 15.23 33.62
CA SER A 1009 -9.98 15.30 34.86
C SER A 1009 -10.68 13.96 35.14
N VAL A 1010 -10.13 13.23 36.11
CA VAL A 1010 -10.77 12.05 36.70
C VAL A 1010 -11.55 12.50 37.94
N ILE A 1011 -12.87 12.58 37.79
CA ILE A 1011 -13.85 12.94 38.81
C ILE A 1011 -14.71 11.69 39.06
N ALA A 1012 -14.17 10.77 39.86
CA ALA A 1012 -14.81 9.49 40.16
C ALA A 1012 -14.77 9.22 41.67
N ASP A 1013 -15.94 9.20 42.30
CA ASP A 1013 -16.04 8.95 43.74
C ASP A 1013 -15.67 7.49 44.07
N ASN A 1014 -14.82 7.32 45.09
CA ASN A 1014 -14.43 6.01 45.66
C ASN A 1014 -13.72 5.01 44.71
N THR A 1015 -13.15 5.47 43.59
CA THR A 1015 -12.24 4.68 42.75
C THR A 1015 -10.81 4.71 43.30
N ASN A 1016 -10.01 3.68 43.04
CA ASN A 1016 -8.63 3.55 43.55
C ASN A 1016 -7.68 3.15 42.41
N ASN A 1017 -6.42 3.56 42.51
CA ASN A 1017 -5.38 3.33 41.50
C ASN A 1017 -5.65 4.06 40.16
N ASN A 1018 -6.28 5.23 40.18
CA ASN A 1018 -6.49 6.03 38.97
C ASN A 1018 -5.16 6.57 38.42
N THR A 1019 -5.00 6.58 37.11
CA THR A 1019 -3.83 7.17 36.42
C THR A 1019 -4.27 8.32 35.53
N ALA A 1020 -3.72 9.53 35.75
CA ALA A 1020 -3.98 10.72 34.97
C ALA A 1020 -2.67 11.28 34.38
N TYR A 1021 -2.53 11.28 33.06
CA TYR A 1021 -1.36 11.78 32.33
C TYR A 1021 -1.76 12.91 31.39
N ALA A 1022 -1.14 14.09 31.53
CA ALA A 1022 -1.29 15.20 30.59
C ALA A 1022 0.07 15.67 30.06
N SER A 1023 0.16 16.02 28.78
CA SER A 1023 1.38 16.63 28.22
C SER A 1023 1.08 17.73 27.22
N GLY A 1024 1.84 18.83 27.30
CA GLY A 1024 1.65 20.05 26.51
C GLY A 1024 1.80 21.31 27.36
N PRO A 1025 1.96 22.51 26.77
CA PRO A 1025 1.97 23.76 27.52
C PRO A 1025 0.60 24.04 28.14
N GLY A 1026 0.56 24.50 29.39
CA GLY A 1026 -0.69 24.81 30.11
C GLY A 1026 -1.52 23.58 30.51
N SER A 1027 -0.89 22.40 30.61
CA SER A 1027 -1.57 21.14 30.90
C SER A 1027 -2.11 21.05 32.33
N ASN A 1028 -3.15 20.25 32.54
CA ASN A 1028 -3.70 19.96 33.87
C ASN A 1028 -4.00 18.46 34.00
N ALA A 1029 -3.41 17.80 35.01
CA ALA A 1029 -3.68 16.41 35.34
C ALA A 1029 -4.34 16.32 36.72
N LYS A 1030 -5.63 15.97 36.73
CA LYS A 1030 -6.45 15.94 37.94
C LYS A 1030 -6.97 14.52 38.24
N ALA A 1031 -6.68 14.04 39.44
CA ALA A 1031 -7.21 12.80 40.01
C ALA A 1031 -7.65 13.10 41.45
N LEU A 1032 -8.88 13.63 41.60
CA LEU A 1032 -9.27 14.39 42.81
C LEU A 1032 -9.39 13.52 44.07
N PHE A 1033 -9.87 12.29 43.93
CA PHE A 1033 -10.32 11.43 45.03
C PHE A 1033 -9.74 10.01 44.89
N GLY A 1034 -9.47 9.35 46.00
CA GLY A 1034 -9.12 7.92 46.05
C GLY A 1034 -7.73 7.62 46.60
N VAL A 1035 -7.38 6.33 46.63
CA VAL A 1035 -6.11 5.80 47.17
C VAL A 1035 -5.24 5.25 46.03
N ASN A 1036 -3.92 5.40 46.14
CA ASN A 1036 -2.91 4.98 45.15
C ASN A 1036 -3.01 5.69 43.78
N ASN A 1037 -3.55 6.90 43.71
CA ASN A 1037 -3.66 7.60 42.42
C ASN A 1037 -2.32 8.16 41.95
N VAL A 1038 -2.08 8.12 40.64
CA VAL A 1038 -0.89 8.69 39.99
C VAL A 1038 -1.31 9.79 39.02
N ALA A 1039 -0.81 11.00 39.22
CA ALA A 1039 -1.06 12.15 38.36
C ALA A 1039 0.26 12.74 37.84
N PHE A 1040 0.37 12.91 36.53
CA PHE A 1040 1.62 13.24 35.84
C PHE A 1040 1.44 14.35 34.80
N VAL A 1041 2.36 15.32 34.77
CA VAL A 1041 2.45 16.35 33.72
C VAL A 1041 3.85 16.40 33.08
N ALA A 1042 3.90 16.40 31.75
CA ALA A 1042 5.09 16.80 30.99
C ALA A 1042 4.85 18.13 30.24
N GLY A 1043 5.62 19.17 30.59
CA GLY A 1043 5.51 20.51 30.03
C GLY A 1043 5.47 21.58 31.12
N SER A 1044 4.60 22.58 30.94
CA SER A 1044 4.21 23.52 31.98
C SER A 1044 2.74 23.28 32.33
N GLY A 1045 2.41 23.22 33.62
CA GLY A 1045 1.06 22.84 34.03
C GLY A 1045 0.83 22.65 35.52
N THR A 1046 -0.32 22.05 35.84
CA THR A 1046 -0.76 21.74 37.20
C THR A 1046 -1.04 20.25 37.37
N VAL A 1047 -0.57 19.67 38.46
CA VAL A 1047 -0.93 18.33 38.94
C VAL A 1047 -1.73 18.50 40.23
N GLN A 1048 -2.91 17.87 40.32
CA GLN A 1048 -3.78 17.96 41.50
C GLN A 1048 -4.37 16.59 41.88
N SER A 1049 -4.05 16.10 43.08
CA SER A 1049 -4.75 15.01 43.75
C SER A 1049 -5.06 15.38 45.20
N SER A 1050 -6.33 15.70 45.51
CA SER A 1050 -6.68 16.45 46.74
C SER A 1050 -7.06 15.59 47.94
N PHE A 1051 -7.52 14.35 47.76
CA PHE A 1051 -8.08 13.54 48.86
C PHE A 1051 -7.68 12.06 48.79
N GLY A 1052 -6.98 11.58 49.82
CA GLY A 1052 -6.62 10.17 50.02
C GLY A 1052 -5.14 9.92 50.32
N ASN A 1053 -4.79 8.63 50.45
CA ASN A 1053 -3.44 8.15 50.81
C ASN A 1053 -2.67 7.63 49.59
N ASN A 1054 -1.34 7.56 49.72
CA ASN A 1054 -0.42 6.97 48.72
C ASN A 1054 -0.47 7.64 47.33
N ASN A 1055 -0.91 8.90 47.21
CA ASN A 1055 -1.05 9.56 45.92
C ASN A 1055 0.30 10.17 45.46
N ILE A 1056 0.62 9.98 44.18
CA ILE A 1056 1.89 10.40 43.58
C ILE A 1056 1.63 11.46 42.51
N GLY A 1057 2.21 12.64 42.69
CA GLY A 1057 2.15 13.77 41.75
C GLY A 1057 3.53 14.08 41.20
N VAL A 1058 3.67 14.06 39.88
CA VAL A 1058 4.96 14.29 39.18
C VAL A 1058 4.79 15.33 38.08
N ALA A 1059 5.65 16.35 38.06
CA ALA A 1059 5.72 17.28 36.94
C ALA A 1059 7.15 17.47 36.41
N LEU A 1060 7.32 17.39 35.10
CA LEU A 1060 8.58 17.57 34.39
C LEU A 1060 8.48 18.82 33.50
N GLY A 1061 9.39 19.79 33.68
CA GLY A 1061 9.43 21.03 32.89
C GLY A 1061 9.38 22.31 33.74
N THR A 1062 8.85 23.40 33.17
CA THR A 1062 8.96 24.75 33.76
C THR A 1062 7.64 25.28 34.32
N GLN A 1063 7.74 26.11 35.37
CA GLN A 1063 6.59 26.78 36.02
C GLN A 1063 5.48 25.82 36.53
N ASN A 1064 5.86 24.59 36.89
CA ASN A 1064 4.90 23.56 37.29
C ASN A 1064 4.37 23.74 38.72
N THR A 1065 3.09 23.45 38.93
CA THR A 1065 2.49 23.35 40.28
C THR A 1065 2.06 21.91 40.54
N VAL A 1066 2.56 21.30 41.62
CA VAL A 1066 2.18 19.94 42.03
C VAL A 1066 1.59 20.01 43.44
N GLN A 1067 0.29 19.72 43.54
CA GLN A 1067 -0.39 19.56 44.82
C GLN A 1067 -0.86 18.11 44.99
N THR A 1068 -0.37 17.44 46.04
CA THR A 1068 -0.86 16.13 46.46
C THR A 1068 -1.32 16.15 47.92
N GLY A 1069 -2.36 15.39 48.21
CA GLY A 1069 -2.97 15.35 49.54
C GLY A 1069 -3.80 16.59 49.90
N GLY A 1070 -4.31 16.55 51.12
CA GLY A 1070 -5.20 17.53 51.75
C GLY A 1070 -5.74 16.94 53.06
N ILE A 1071 -6.09 15.66 53.04
CA ILE A 1071 -6.21 14.79 54.21
C ILE A 1071 -5.73 13.38 53.79
N GLY A 1072 -4.49 13.01 54.11
CA GLY A 1072 -3.99 11.65 53.88
C GLY A 1072 -2.48 11.44 54.01
N ASP A 1073 -2.08 10.20 54.34
CA ASP A 1073 -0.69 9.80 54.60
C ASP A 1073 0.06 9.31 53.34
N HIS A 1074 1.39 9.38 53.38
CA HIS A 1074 2.33 8.87 52.36
C HIS A 1074 2.16 9.47 50.95
N ASN A 1075 1.73 10.73 50.85
CA ASN A 1075 1.60 11.42 49.56
C ASN A 1075 2.95 11.99 49.09
N VAL A 1076 3.20 11.94 47.77
CA VAL A 1076 4.48 12.35 47.16
C VAL A 1076 4.24 13.44 46.12
N ALA A 1077 4.97 14.55 46.22
CA ALA A 1077 4.98 15.65 45.25
C ALA A 1077 6.41 15.85 44.70
N PHE A 1078 6.60 15.68 43.39
CA PHE A 1078 7.91 15.72 42.75
C PHE A 1078 7.94 16.66 41.53
N ILE A 1079 8.90 17.58 41.50
CA ILE A 1079 9.16 18.48 40.36
C ILE A 1079 10.61 18.37 39.91
N LEU A 1080 10.81 18.17 38.59
CA LEU A 1080 12.10 18.23 37.92
C LEU A 1080 12.07 19.29 36.80
N GLY A 1081 12.78 20.39 37.02
CA GLY A 1081 12.87 21.52 36.07
C GLY A 1081 13.03 22.88 36.75
N SER A 1082 12.87 23.97 36.00
CA SER A 1082 13.12 25.34 36.49
C SER A 1082 11.84 26.11 36.79
N GLY A 1083 11.65 26.46 38.07
CA GLY A 1083 10.52 27.24 38.58
C GLY A 1083 9.27 26.40 38.78
N GLY A 1084 8.58 26.62 39.90
CA GLY A 1084 7.39 25.86 40.28
C GLY A 1084 7.17 25.81 41.79
N SER A 1085 6.07 25.18 42.20
CA SER A 1085 5.71 24.97 43.61
C SER A 1085 5.24 23.52 43.81
N ALA A 1086 5.94 22.78 44.67
CA ALA A 1086 5.51 21.46 45.12
C ALA A 1086 4.95 21.56 46.53
N SER A 1087 3.77 20.96 46.77
CA SER A 1087 3.11 20.94 48.06
C SER A 1087 2.45 19.58 48.28
N ALA A 1088 2.89 18.88 49.32
CA ALA A 1088 2.24 17.69 49.84
C ALA A 1088 1.56 18.09 51.16
N VAL A 1089 0.23 18.07 51.22
CA VAL A 1089 -0.55 18.76 52.25
C VAL A 1089 -1.23 17.79 53.21
N SER A 1090 -0.98 17.96 54.52
CA SER A 1090 -1.77 17.40 55.63
C SER A 1090 -1.91 15.85 55.68
N GLY A 1091 -1.06 15.23 56.50
CA GLY A 1091 -0.99 13.80 56.81
C GLY A 1091 0.38 13.48 57.42
N ASN A 1092 0.78 12.21 57.49
CA ASN A 1092 2.11 11.78 57.94
C ASN A 1092 2.95 11.17 56.81
N GLN A 1093 4.27 11.22 56.96
CA GLN A 1093 5.25 10.65 56.01
C GLN A 1093 5.11 11.17 54.57
N ASN A 1094 4.68 12.43 54.43
CA ASN A 1094 4.57 13.08 53.13
C ASN A 1094 5.94 13.56 52.63
N VAL A 1095 6.14 13.51 51.31
CA VAL A 1095 7.44 13.78 50.67
C VAL A 1095 7.31 14.82 49.56
N ALA A 1096 8.02 15.95 49.70
CA ALA A 1096 8.07 17.01 48.70
C ALA A 1096 9.50 17.23 48.19
N ILE A 1097 9.71 17.12 46.87
CA ILE A 1097 11.04 17.20 46.23
C ILE A 1097 11.00 18.15 45.03
N VAL A 1098 11.94 19.10 44.98
CA VAL A 1098 12.13 20.00 43.83
C VAL A 1098 13.60 20.03 43.41
N LEU A 1099 13.84 19.76 42.12
CA LEU A 1099 15.17 19.67 41.50
C LEU A 1099 15.26 20.66 40.32
N GLY A 1100 16.11 21.69 40.41
CA GLY A 1100 16.18 22.77 39.42
C GLY A 1100 17.52 23.49 39.31
N SER A 1101 17.77 24.13 38.17
CA SER A 1101 19.12 24.47 37.67
C SER A 1101 19.42 25.95 37.41
N ARG A 1102 18.52 26.91 37.73
CA ARG A 1102 18.77 28.37 37.56
C ARG A 1102 18.19 29.18 38.73
N PRO A 1103 18.82 30.31 39.13
CA PRO A 1103 18.49 31.02 40.38
C PRO A 1103 17.48 32.18 40.25
N THR A 1104 16.90 32.42 39.07
CA THR A 1104 16.21 33.69 38.75
C THR A 1104 14.71 33.73 39.02
N PHE A 1105 14.09 32.65 39.50
CA PHE A 1105 12.66 32.63 39.87
C PHE A 1105 12.46 31.99 41.25
N PHE A 1106 11.57 32.58 42.04
CA PHE A 1106 11.19 32.10 43.37
C PHE A 1106 10.38 30.81 43.27
N GLY A 1107 11.04 29.66 43.41
CA GLY A 1107 10.38 28.37 43.62
C GLY A 1107 10.04 28.18 45.10
N THR A 1108 8.77 28.25 45.45
CA THR A 1108 8.32 28.11 46.84
C THR A 1108 8.04 26.64 47.15
N VAL A 1109 8.95 25.99 47.88
CA VAL A 1109 8.71 24.65 48.45
C VAL A 1109 7.80 24.79 49.67
N LEU A 1110 6.51 25.04 49.43
CA LEU A 1110 5.52 25.13 50.50
C LEU A 1110 5.04 23.74 50.90
N ALA A 1111 5.93 23.02 51.59
CA ALA A 1111 5.53 21.96 52.50
C ALA A 1111 4.81 22.64 53.68
N ASP A 1112 3.50 22.85 53.53
CA ASP A 1112 2.60 23.19 54.63
C ASP A 1112 2.27 21.90 55.37
N ALA A 1113 3.19 21.52 56.27
CA ALA A 1113 3.11 20.30 57.05
C ALA A 1113 2.08 20.48 58.18
N GLY A 1114 0.80 20.48 57.80
CA GLY A 1114 -0.35 20.59 58.68
C GLY A 1114 -0.41 19.44 59.68
N TYR A 1115 0.23 19.62 60.83
CA TYR A 1115 0.18 18.74 62.01
C TYR A 1115 0.71 17.30 61.82
N GLY A 1116 1.45 17.04 60.74
CA GLY A 1116 2.05 15.74 60.40
C GLY A 1116 3.36 15.43 61.16
N ASN A 1117 3.61 14.13 61.41
CA ASN A 1117 4.92 13.66 61.87
C ASN A 1117 5.70 12.97 60.74
N ASN A 1118 7.02 13.17 60.75
CA ASN A 1118 8.00 12.58 59.82
C ASN A 1118 7.88 13.01 58.35
N ASP A 1119 7.24 14.15 58.06
CA ASP A 1119 7.25 14.76 56.73
C ASP A 1119 8.66 15.25 56.34
N LEU A 1120 9.00 15.08 55.06
CA LEU A 1120 10.33 15.29 54.48
C LEU A 1120 10.28 16.23 53.27
N ALA A 1121 10.99 17.36 53.37
CA ALA A 1121 11.15 18.33 52.28
C ALA A 1121 12.62 18.37 51.81
N ILE A 1122 12.83 18.17 50.50
CA ILE A 1122 14.16 18.17 49.87
C ILE A 1122 14.21 19.21 48.73
N GLY A 1123 15.15 20.14 48.84
CA GLY A 1123 15.58 21.02 47.75
C GLY A 1123 17.03 20.75 47.37
N ILE A 1124 17.32 20.58 46.08
CA ILE A 1124 18.70 20.47 45.57
C ILE A 1124 18.96 21.61 44.60
N ARG A 1125 20.02 22.38 44.84
CA ARG A 1125 20.22 23.69 44.19
C ARG A 1125 21.61 23.87 43.61
N PHE A 1126 21.65 24.29 42.35
CA PHE A 1126 22.85 24.68 41.64
C PHE A 1126 22.99 26.22 41.63
N ILE A 1127 23.84 26.72 42.55
CA ILE A 1127 24.33 28.11 42.64
C ILE A 1127 23.29 29.19 43.03
N GLY A 1128 23.47 29.79 44.22
CA GLY A 1128 23.32 31.25 44.41
C GLY A 1128 21.97 31.87 44.84
N GLY A 1129 20.92 31.09 45.14
CA GLY A 1129 19.60 31.63 45.53
C GLY A 1129 19.33 31.74 47.05
N THR A 1130 18.41 32.63 47.46
CA THR A 1130 17.92 32.78 48.85
C THR A 1130 17.07 31.60 49.33
N MET A 1131 16.71 31.59 50.62
CA MET A 1131 16.17 30.41 51.34
C MET A 1131 14.85 29.85 50.76
N ALA A 1132 14.69 28.51 50.84
CA ALA A 1132 13.37 27.88 50.81
C ALA A 1132 12.66 28.09 52.16
N GLN A 1133 11.34 28.30 52.13
CA GLN A 1133 10.53 28.58 53.31
C GLN A 1133 9.51 27.45 53.54
N ALA A 1134 9.89 26.45 54.34
CA ALA A 1134 8.99 25.40 54.80
C ALA A 1134 8.33 25.81 56.13
N THR A 1135 7.07 25.40 56.34
CA THR A 1135 6.31 25.74 57.54
C THR A 1135 5.81 24.46 58.21
N GLY A 1136 6.27 24.18 59.43
CA GLY A 1136 5.87 23.00 60.21
C GLY A 1136 6.62 21.69 59.94
N ALA A 1137 7.37 21.57 58.84
CA ALA A 1137 8.00 20.31 58.44
C ALA A 1137 9.03 19.77 59.47
N SER A 1138 8.92 18.49 59.81
CA SER A 1138 9.73 17.85 60.86
C SER A 1138 11.21 17.62 60.49
N ASN A 1139 11.51 17.38 59.21
CA ASN A 1139 12.87 17.20 58.71
C ASN A 1139 13.07 17.97 57.40
N LEU A 1140 13.96 18.98 57.42
CA LEU A 1140 14.35 19.77 56.26
C LEU A 1140 15.76 19.35 55.81
N THR A 1141 15.96 19.06 54.52
CA THR A 1141 17.30 18.79 53.95
C THR A 1141 17.52 19.62 52.69
N ASP A 1142 18.35 20.66 52.80
CA ASP A 1142 18.79 21.53 51.70
C ASP A 1142 20.20 21.12 51.27
N ILE A 1143 20.39 20.77 49.99
CA ILE A 1143 21.67 20.31 49.45
C ILE A 1143 22.15 21.31 48.39
N ALA A 1144 23.14 22.12 48.77
CA ALA A 1144 23.75 23.14 47.93
C ALA A 1144 25.22 22.79 47.62
N PHE A 1145 25.58 22.84 46.34
CA PHE A 1145 26.95 22.61 45.86
C PHE A 1145 27.61 23.94 45.44
N GLY A 1146 28.88 24.16 45.82
CA GLY A 1146 29.63 25.38 45.49
C GLY A 1146 31.15 25.22 45.67
N PRO A 1147 31.98 26.09 45.03
CA PRO A 1147 33.43 25.93 44.97
C PRO A 1147 34.17 26.48 46.20
N PHE A 1148 35.18 25.71 46.68
CA PHE A 1148 36.11 26.15 47.71
C PHE A 1148 37.18 27.10 47.16
N HIS A 1149 37.47 28.20 47.87
CA HIS A 1149 38.64 29.06 47.63
C HIS A 1149 39.63 28.99 48.80
N PHE A 1150 40.87 28.57 48.53
CA PHE A 1150 41.98 28.73 49.47
C PHE A 1150 42.53 30.16 49.43
N ARG A 1151 42.76 30.76 50.61
CA ARG A 1151 43.54 32.01 50.78
C ARG A 1151 44.90 31.71 51.42
N ARG A 1152 45.96 32.39 50.98
CA ARG A 1152 47.20 32.66 51.74
C ARG A 1152 48.17 33.53 50.93
N PRO A 1153 48.93 34.43 51.59
CA PRO A 1153 48.54 35.32 52.70
C PRO A 1153 47.91 36.61 52.15
#